data_AF-A0A7S4KCP2-F1
#
_entry.id   AF-A0A7S4KCP2-F1
#
_cell.length_a   1.000
_cell.length_b   1.000
_cell.length_c   1.000
_cell.angle_alpha   90.00
_cell.angle_beta   90.00
_cell.angle_gamma   90.00
#
_symmetry.space_group_name_H-M   'P 1'
#
loop_
_entity.id
_entity.type
_entity.pdbx_description
1 polymer ?
#
loop_
_entity_poly.entity_id
_entity_poly.type
_entity_poly.pdbx_seq_one_letter_code
_entity_poly.pdbx_strand_id
1 'polypeptide(L)'
;MSLLAGKTGQGAGGDNKVTILGIQHQGGCSESHHGRNDASEDREYASNGHGEEVKGSAQNGAENTCSKLLVEIKSRKTQTRIGYLGLAWIIFLTAPLAVIFSVVVFAHSLGYVYDEYITKIFAAADWRHTDRLSEEMTYYDRWCDVSDITSFSMDDFIVGPNKATNDIFETMMVHGLSVFPGILSPNTTASLRKFVMRRNKEMTPAEAIPLDGEENRWSFAIGGNDDPSVSQALKEVATNVKLRTTLEKLLGPDPAVVEITAITSSYGAENQGMHSDVKALGSSVKYSRTFTHSYSLFIGLQDTTEQMGATQICPGTHYCANDLHDECSEHGFTLASDGPWKEGDAMLLNQCLWHRGTEYTDPEAQHRAVFVVTFLNRPQFGVDNRQLSHGTYFHIRWDMWGHTLNDLLDTAKYMPWPNTVLRSSGIWKHSGRKWGWDWLTVASLRIANEENGYTFEELLEWVRYRNALGLPDFLRGPLLDRNGGWAAFISGTIQNVRAWTLKLNTAALGIYTILLILSIVFISKWNGAGSEFFLSSMKYLLFTHSTIATIGCFLILMVNKSEWAEQIKSGRLLARPFPEISPVETADNSGPTTVPEKGDVLIGCRFDSTDLAAYDSFLDYHPGNRAWLQAILSVANSYPSFTDLSSGFRDALISHVLEDTLANKSRFLRQNKFGDWIVLTKRSSREYTLREIVKMNHPLIRALDREVAYMLADSRFGLKLRSTKLGQKHSQLSLERWREQLFLRRDNALPDDQELFKPISSVISAGGFTPRSLAALPRPGSNQPQHASSPTQDAGVFKKGDDVEIGWNGRILRGTILGFEQGEVYVQYLVDGDREYVSDDLVRHYTGPFEEGDRVEAEYQGDGWFPGTITYVYADRRFDVHFDDGDESFGLSTEDVRRVLKPMEG
;
A
#
# COMPACT_ATOMS: atom_id res chain seq x y z
N MET A 1 -3.61 -5.57 38.28
CA MET A 1 -3.56 -4.22 38.86
C MET A 1 -2.76 -3.31 37.94
N SER A 2 -3.08 -2.02 37.95
CA SER A 2 -2.49 -0.98 37.08
C SER A 2 -1.14 -0.49 37.65
N LEU A 3 -0.09 -0.32 36.82
CA LEU A 3 0.38 0.92 36.19
C LEU A 3 1.46 1.70 36.99
N LEU A 4 2.20 2.56 36.27
CA LEU A 4 3.39 3.34 36.66
C LEU A 4 4.66 2.47 36.81
N ALA A 5 5.86 2.78 36.27
CA ALA A 5 6.58 4.02 35.95
C ALA A 5 7.19 4.74 37.18
N GLY A 6 8.45 5.19 37.16
CA GLY A 6 9.52 4.97 36.17
C GLY A 6 10.75 5.89 36.33
N LYS A 7 11.87 5.49 35.70
CA LYS A 7 13.12 6.25 35.42
C LYS A 7 13.97 6.86 36.57
N THR A 8 15.28 6.87 36.29
CA THR A 8 16.36 7.76 36.79
C THR A 8 16.73 7.75 38.28
N GLY A 9 18.04 7.81 38.53
CA GLY A 9 18.63 8.14 39.82
C GLY A 9 20.00 8.84 39.63
N GLN A 10 20.36 9.70 40.58
CA GLN A 10 21.67 10.33 40.80
C GLN A 10 21.70 10.84 42.26
N GLY A 11 22.88 10.99 42.87
CA GLY A 11 23.04 11.78 44.10
C GLY A 11 23.42 11.02 45.38
N ALA A 12 24.73 10.95 45.61
CA ALA A 12 25.49 10.76 46.86
C ALA A 12 24.81 10.76 48.26
N GLY A 13 25.27 9.81 49.10
CA GLY A 13 25.92 10.10 50.40
C GLY A 13 25.11 10.04 51.71
N GLY A 14 25.75 9.53 52.79
CA GLY A 14 25.40 9.89 54.19
C GLY A 14 24.85 8.79 55.13
N ASP A 15 25.75 8.08 55.82
CA ASP A 15 25.69 7.62 57.23
C ASP A 15 24.37 7.30 58.00
N ASN A 16 24.31 6.03 58.46
CA ASN A 16 24.06 5.59 59.85
C ASN A 16 22.74 5.94 60.62
N LYS A 17 21.77 4.99 60.68
CA LYS A 17 21.55 4.06 61.85
C LYS A 17 20.27 3.18 61.79
N VAL A 18 20.47 1.86 61.98
CA VAL A 18 19.86 0.97 63.03
C VAL A 18 18.44 1.34 63.53
N THR A 19 17.37 0.51 63.46
CA THR A 19 17.17 -0.94 63.13
C THR A 19 15.79 -1.15 62.40
N ILE A 20 14.97 -2.22 62.39
CA ILE A 20 14.65 -3.44 63.21
C ILE A 20 14.23 -4.62 62.26
N LEU A 21 13.96 -5.82 62.82
CA LEU A 21 13.35 -7.05 62.24
C LEU A 21 12.25 -6.83 61.16
N GLY A 22 11.97 -7.77 60.24
CA GLY A 22 12.62 -9.07 59.99
C GLY A 22 11.72 -10.14 59.35
N ILE A 23 11.85 -10.34 58.03
CA ILE A 23 11.96 -11.64 57.29
C ILE A 23 10.86 -12.71 57.56
N GLN A 24 9.93 -13.07 56.66
CA GLN A 24 9.95 -13.41 55.21
C GLN A 24 10.58 -14.78 54.87
N HIS A 25 9.94 -15.57 54.00
CA HIS A 25 10.61 -16.65 53.28
C HIS A 25 10.05 -16.81 51.86
N GLN A 26 10.94 -16.90 50.87
CA GLN A 26 10.65 -17.49 49.56
C GLN A 26 11.22 -18.92 49.51
N GLY A 27 10.77 -19.70 48.53
CA GLY A 27 11.41 -20.97 48.14
C GLY A 27 12.16 -20.81 46.81
N GLY A 28 12.91 -21.84 46.40
CA GLY A 28 13.65 -21.83 45.14
C GLY A 28 14.24 -23.19 44.75
N CYS A 29 13.70 -23.74 43.67
CA CYS A 29 14.31 -24.64 42.68
C CYS A 29 14.86 -26.04 43.04
N SER A 30 14.74 -26.86 41.99
CA SER A 30 15.32 -28.16 41.65
C SER A 30 16.85 -28.08 41.41
N GLU A 31 17.63 -29.13 41.08
CA GLU A 31 17.39 -30.33 40.25
C GLU A 31 18.07 -31.64 40.75
N SER A 32 17.87 -32.73 39.98
CA SER A 32 18.33 -34.11 40.16
C SER A 32 19.85 -34.32 39.91
N HIS A 33 20.55 -35.30 40.47
CA HIS A 33 20.51 -36.73 40.10
C HIS A 33 21.54 -37.57 40.92
N HIS A 34 21.49 -38.91 40.80
CA HIS A 34 22.38 -39.91 41.45
C HIS A 34 22.27 -39.99 43.01
N GLY A 35 22.57 -41.11 43.68
CA GLY A 35 22.83 -42.46 43.17
C GLY A 35 23.57 -43.40 44.15
N ARG A 36 22.84 -44.07 45.06
CA ARG A 36 23.26 -45.17 45.99
C ARG A 36 24.44 -44.94 46.96
N ASN A 37 24.17 -45.20 48.25
CA ASN A 37 24.85 -46.14 49.18
C ASN A 37 24.26 -45.83 50.59
N ASP A 38 23.62 -46.73 51.33
CA ASP A 38 24.05 -48.00 51.98
C ASP A 38 24.73 -47.81 53.35
N ALA A 39 24.37 -48.70 54.31
CA ALA A 39 24.90 -48.85 55.69
C ALA A 39 24.59 -47.68 56.68
N SER A 40 23.78 -47.87 57.74
CA SER A 40 24.07 -48.48 59.08
C SER A 40 24.80 -47.51 60.05
N GLU A 41 24.64 -47.53 61.38
CA GLU A 41 23.92 -48.43 62.31
C GLU A 41 23.67 -47.71 63.67
N ASP A 42 22.97 -48.37 64.63
CA ASP A 42 22.96 -48.08 66.10
C ASP A 42 22.40 -46.71 66.60
N ARG A 43 21.93 -46.51 67.86
CA ARG A 43 21.28 -47.30 68.96
C ARG A 43 20.77 -46.24 70.02
N GLU A 44 19.75 -46.36 70.88
CA GLU A 44 19.52 -47.22 72.07
C GLU A 44 18.16 -46.89 72.79
N TYR A 45 17.58 -47.89 73.52
CA TYR A 45 16.72 -47.87 74.76
C TYR A 45 15.51 -46.88 74.91
N ALA A 46 14.27 -47.20 75.36
CA ALA A 46 13.63 -48.13 76.35
C ALA A 46 13.03 -47.33 77.57
N SER A 47 11.99 -47.72 78.35
CA SER A 47 10.99 -48.83 78.33
C SER A 47 9.90 -48.67 79.44
N ASN A 48 8.76 -49.38 79.32
CA ASN A 48 7.79 -49.82 80.39
C ASN A 48 6.94 -48.75 81.13
N GLY A 49 5.79 -49.06 81.77
CA GLY A 49 4.99 -50.31 81.87
C GLY A 49 3.76 -50.20 82.83
N HIS A 50 2.98 -51.31 82.99
CA HIS A 50 1.74 -51.50 83.82
C HIS A 50 0.44 -50.78 83.33
N GLY A 51 -0.80 -51.26 83.60
CA GLY A 51 -1.29 -52.62 83.93
C GLY A 51 -2.35 -52.74 85.05
N GLU A 52 -3.63 -53.05 84.75
CA GLU A 52 -4.65 -53.56 85.72
C GLU A 52 -5.89 -54.22 85.03
N GLU A 53 -6.73 -54.97 85.79
CA GLU A 53 -7.91 -55.76 85.30
C GLU A 53 -9.29 -55.15 85.66
N VAL A 54 -10.30 -55.34 84.78
CA VAL A 54 -11.71 -55.65 85.19
C VAL A 54 -12.37 -56.58 84.15
N LYS A 55 -13.19 -57.55 84.59
CA LYS A 55 -13.96 -58.48 83.73
C LYS A 55 -15.37 -57.95 83.42
N GLY A 56 -15.86 -58.07 82.18
CA GLY A 56 -17.17 -57.53 81.78
C GLY A 56 -17.83 -58.17 80.55
N SER A 57 -18.54 -59.28 80.79
CA SER A 57 -19.69 -59.88 80.07
C SER A 57 -20.14 -59.45 78.64
N ALA A 58 -20.61 -60.47 77.91
CA ALA A 58 -21.65 -60.43 76.86
C ALA A 58 -21.33 -59.86 75.46
N GLN A 59 -21.08 -60.80 74.56
CA GLN A 59 -21.35 -60.72 73.12
C GLN A 59 -22.69 -60.05 72.81
N ASN A 60 -22.67 -58.99 71.97
CA ASN A 60 -23.80 -58.53 71.13
C ASN A 60 -23.43 -57.39 70.15
N GLY A 61 -22.26 -56.76 70.29
CA GLY A 61 -21.83 -55.64 69.42
C GLY A 61 -21.28 -56.01 68.03
N ALA A 62 -20.97 -57.28 67.77
CA ALA A 62 -20.21 -57.68 66.58
C ALA A 62 -21.02 -57.58 65.26
N GLU A 63 -22.22 -58.14 65.22
CA GLU A 63 -23.02 -58.24 63.98
C GLU A 63 -23.50 -56.88 63.49
N ASN A 64 -23.97 -56.02 64.39
CA ASN A 64 -24.40 -54.65 64.04
C ASN A 64 -23.25 -53.78 63.51
N THR A 65 -22.02 -54.00 63.98
CA THR A 65 -20.85 -53.26 63.50
C THR A 65 -20.41 -53.75 62.12
N CYS A 66 -20.40 -55.06 61.88
CA CYS A 66 -20.09 -55.63 60.56
C CYS A 66 -21.17 -55.26 59.52
N SER A 67 -22.45 -55.28 59.91
CA SER A 67 -23.58 -54.81 59.09
C SER A 67 -23.40 -53.34 58.64
N LYS A 68 -23.11 -52.43 59.59
CA LYS A 68 -22.86 -51.01 59.28
C LYS A 68 -21.65 -50.82 58.36
N LEU A 69 -20.53 -51.51 58.62
CA LEU A 69 -19.36 -51.47 57.73
C LEU A 69 -19.67 -52.01 56.32
N LEU A 70 -20.46 -53.07 56.18
CA LEU A 70 -20.86 -53.60 54.88
C LEU A 70 -21.81 -52.64 54.12
N VAL A 71 -22.70 -51.93 54.82
CA VAL A 71 -23.53 -50.87 54.24
C VAL A 71 -22.67 -49.67 53.82
N GLU A 72 -21.71 -49.25 54.65
CA GLU A 72 -20.83 -48.12 54.32
C GLU A 72 -19.85 -48.46 53.19
N ILE A 73 -19.31 -49.68 53.14
CA ILE A 73 -18.48 -50.18 52.03
C ILE A 73 -19.31 -50.32 50.75
N LYS A 74 -20.57 -50.78 50.82
CA LYS A 74 -21.49 -50.75 49.66
C LYS A 74 -21.77 -49.32 49.21
N SER A 75 -21.99 -48.38 50.13
CA SER A 75 -22.17 -46.96 49.83
C SER A 75 -20.94 -46.38 49.12
N ARG A 76 -19.74 -46.46 49.70
CA ARG A 76 -18.49 -45.98 49.10
C ARG A 76 -18.18 -46.65 47.74
N LYS A 77 -18.46 -47.95 47.57
CA LYS A 77 -18.34 -48.66 46.27
C LYS A 77 -19.39 -48.23 45.24
N THR A 78 -20.56 -47.77 45.67
CA THR A 78 -21.60 -47.24 44.78
C THR A 78 -21.27 -45.80 44.37
N GLN A 79 -20.82 -44.97 45.32
CA GLN A 79 -20.42 -43.59 45.10
C GLN A 79 -19.19 -43.47 44.17
N THR A 80 -18.19 -44.35 44.32
CA THR A 80 -17.07 -44.44 43.36
C THR A 80 -17.51 -44.91 41.97
N ARG A 81 -18.43 -45.89 41.87
CA ARG A 81 -19.00 -46.31 40.57
C ARG A 81 -19.80 -45.21 39.87
N ILE A 82 -20.55 -44.39 40.61
CA ILE A 82 -21.20 -43.18 40.09
C ILE A 82 -20.13 -42.20 39.56
N GLY A 83 -19.03 -42.02 40.28
CA GLY A 83 -17.88 -41.22 39.84
C GLY A 83 -17.30 -41.67 38.49
N TYR A 84 -17.07 -42.97 38.30
CA TYR A 84 -16.58 -43.50 37.01
C TYR A 84 -17.59 -43.33 35.86
N LEU A 85 -18.89 -43.50 36.11
CA LEU A 85 -19.93 -43.25 35.11
C LEU A 85 -20.05 -41.76 34.74
N GLY A 86 -19.94 -40.87 35.72
CA GLY A 86 -19.89 -39.42 35.48
C GLY A 86 -18.64 -39.00 34.71
N LEU A 87 -17.48 -39.57 35.03
CA LEU A 87 -16.23 -39.33 34.29
C LEU A 87 -16.33 -39.82 32.84
N ALA A 88 -16.89 -41.01 32.60
CA ALA A 88 -17.14 -41.52 31.26
C ALA A 88 -18.14 -40.64 30.49
N TRP A 89 -19.20 -40.14 31.13
CA TRP A 89 -20.14 -39.20 30.52
C TRP A 89 -19.45 -37.90 30.07
N ILE A 90 -18.58 -37.34 30.92
CA ILE A 90 -17.80 -36.14 30.60
C ILE A 90 -16.86 -36.40 29.41
N ILE A 91 -16.11 -37.51 29.42
CA ILE A 91 -15.11 -37.83 28.39
C ILE A 91 -15.74 -38.17 27.03
N PHE A 92 -16.79 -39.00 27.01
CA PHE A 92 -17.34 -39.53 25.76
C PHE A 92 -18.51 -38.73 25.18
N LEU A 93 -19.12 -37.82 25.94
CA LEU A 93 -20.28 -37.04 25.48
C LEU A 93 -20.13 -35.52 25.72
N THR A 94 -19.81 -35.07 26.93
CA THR A 94 -19.71 -33.62 27.19
C THR A 94 -18.50 -32.99 26.49
N ALA A 95 -17.34 -33.65 26.47
CA ALA A 95 -16.13 -33.12 25.83
C ALA A 95 -16.21 -33.07 24.29
N PRO A 96 -16.66 -34.12 23.56
CA PRO A 96 -16.90 -34.03 22.12
C PRO A 96 -17.93 -32.95 21.75
N LEU A 97 -18.99 -32.80 22.55
CA LEU A 97 -19.99 -31.75 22.35
C LEU A 97 -19.40 -30.34 22.57
N ALA A 98 -18.54 -30.17 23.57
CA ALA A 98 -17.80 -28.92 23.77
C ALA A 98 -16.82 -28.60 22.63
N VAL A 99 -16.22 -29.61 21.99
CA VAL A 99 -15.41 -29.42 20.77
C VAL A 99 -16.27 -29.02 19.58
N ILE A 100 -17.42 -29.64 19.36
CA ILE A 100 -18.37 -29.23 18.31
C ILE A 100 -18.83 -27.79 18.54
N PHE A 101 -19.15 -27.42 19.80
CA PHE A 101 -19.54 -26.06 20.15
C PHE A 101 -18.40 -25.04 19.98
N SER A 102 -17.14 -25.40 20.29
CA SER A 102 -16.01 -24.49 20.04
C SER A 102 -15.78 -24.25 18.55
N VAL A 103 -16.01 -25.25 17.69
CA VAL A 103 -16.00 -25.09 16.23
C VAL A 103 -17.15 -24.20 15.75
N VAL A 104 -18.36 -24.32 16.32
CA VAL A 104 -19.48 -23.39 16.03
C VAL A 104 -19.11 -21.95 16.40
N VAL A 105 -18.59 -21.73 17.61
CA VAL A 105 -18.18 -20.40 18.07
C VAL A 105 -17.07 -19.84 17.17
N PHE A 106 -16.07 -20.65 16.81
CA PHE A 106 -15.02 -20.25 15.87
C PHE A 106 -15.59 -19.87 14.49
N ALA A 107 -16.47 -20.68 13.89
CA ALA A 107 -17.06 -20.38 12.59
C ALA A 107 -17.93 -19.10 12.61
N HIS A 108 -18.65 -18.85 13.70
CA HIS A 108 -19.43 -17.62 13.86
C HIS A 108 -18.52 -16.40 14.06
N SER A 109 -17.45 -16.52 14.87
CA SER A 109 -16.44 -15.49 15.09
C SER A 109 -15.63 -15.16 13.82
N LEU A 110 -15.17 -16.16 13.07
CA LEU A 110 -14.44 -15.99 11.81
C LEU A 110 -15.29 -15.22 10.81
N GLY A 111 -16.53 -15.65 10.61
CA GLY A 111 -17.43 -14.92 9.71
C GLY A 111 -17.82 -13.55 10.27
N TYR A 112 -17.93 -13.33 11.58
CA TYR A 112 -18.15 -11.99 12.12
C TYR A 112 -16.98 -11.07 11.74
N VAL A 113 -15.74 -11.56 11.85
CA VAL A 113 -14.56 -10.81 11.40
C VAL A 113 -14.59 -10.54 9.89
N TYR A 114 -15.07 -11.50 9.10
CA TYR A 114 -15.26 -11.34 7.66
C TYR A 114 -16.30 -10.25 7.34
N ASP A 115 -17.53 -10.43 7.84
CA ASP A 115 -18.70 -9.61 7.58
C ASP A 115 -18.51 -8.14 8.05
N GLU A 116 -17.80 -7.92 9.16
CA GLU A 116 -17.62 -6.60 9.77
C GLU A 116 -16.31 -5.88 9.43
N TYR A 117 -15.29 -6.59 8.92
CA TYR A 117 -13.99 -5.99 8.62
C TYR A 117 -13.50 -6.31 7.22
N ILE A 118 -13.38 -7.59 6.83
CA ILE A 118 -12.74 -7.98 5.57
C ILE A 118 -13.52 -7.47 4.36
N THR A 119 -14.85 -7.55 4.38
CA THR A 119 -15.74 -6.94 3.38
C THR A 119 -15.50 -5.44 3.18
N LYS A 120 -15.20 -4.71 4.26
CA LYS A 120 -14.93 -3.27 4.24
C LYS A 120 -13.51 -2.95 3.81
N ILE A 121 -12.54 -3.84 4.08
CA ILE A 121 -11.20 -3.74 3.50
C ILE A 121 -11.28 -3.94 1.98
N PHE A 122 -12.00 -4.97 1.49
CA PHE A 122 -12.20 -5.16 0.05
C PHE A 122 -12.80 -3.92 -0.62
N ALA A 123 -13.90 -3.38 -0.08
CA ALA A 123 -14.57 -2.19 -0.64
C ALA A 123 -13.73 -0.89 -0.56
N ALA A 124 -12.71 -0.82 0.30
CA ALA A 124 -11.78 0.31 0.38
C ALA A 124 -10.48 0.08 -0.43
N ALA A 125 -10.12 -1.19 -0.67
CA ALA A 125 -8.94 -1.60 -1.42
C ALA A 125 -9.19 -1.72 -2.92
N ASP A 126 -10.44 -1.96 -3.34
CA ASP A 126 -10.82 -2.04 -4.75
C ASP A 126 -10.39 -0.77 -5.49
N TRP A 127 -9.63 -1.01 -6.54
CA TRP A 127 -9.03 -0.02 -7.42
C TRP A 127 -9.43 -0.30 -8.87
N ARG A 128 -9.36 -1.57 -9.27
CA ARG A 128 -9.55 -2.05 -10.64
C ARG A 128 -10.98 -1.90 -11.17
N HIS A 129 -12.00 -1.89 -10.30
CA HIS A 129 -13.42 -1.85 -10.70
C HIS A 129 -14.08 -0.50 -10.40
N THR A 130 -13.28 0.58 -10.32
CA THR A 130 -13.72 1.89 -9.81
C THR A 130 -13.07 3.06 -10.53
N ASP A 131 -13.71 4.23 -10.51
CA ASP A 131 -13.25 5.48 -11.15
C ASP A 131 -11.99 6.10 -10.51
N ARG A 132 -11.37 5.42 -9.53
CA ARG A 132 -10.25 5.93 -8.73
C ARG A 132 -9.00 6.22 -9.55
N LEU A 133 -8.82 5.51 -10.68
CA LEU A 133 -7.70 5.72 -11.61
C LEU A 133 -7.64 7.14 -12.18
N SER A 134 -8.79 7.80 -12.36
CA SER A 134 -8.88 9.20 -12.81
C SER A 134 -9.01 10.18 -11.64
N GLU A 135 -9.81 9.85 -10.62
CA GLU A 135 -10.02 10.75 -9.46
C GLU A 135 -8.78 10.92 -8.56
N GLU A 136 -8.03 9.85 -8.31
CA GLU A 136 -6.97 9.84 -7.31
C GLU A 136 -5.56 10.14 -7.86
N MET A 137 -5.45 10.46 -9.16
CA MET A 137 -4.19 10.81 -9.81
C MET A 137 -3.49 11.90 -9.00
N THR A 138 -2.42 11.52 -8.29
CA THR A 138 -1.84 12.39 -7.28
C THR A 138 -1.03 13.46 -7.97
N TYR A 139 -0.22 13.08 -8.98
CA TYR A 139 0.19 14.07 -9.96
C TYR A 139 0.87 13.57 -11.25
N TYR A 140 1.74 12.56 -11.16
CA TYR A 140 2.84 12.43 -12.12
C TYR A 140 2.59 11.35 -13.18
N ASP A 141 1.95 11.75 -14.26
CA ASP A 141 1.98 11.00 -15.53
C ASP A 141 2.67 11.86 -16.59
N ARG A 142 3.80 11.35 -17.10
CA ARG A 142 4.65 12.00 -18.09
C ARG A 142 5.19 10.91 -19.02
N TRP A 143 5.26 11.20 -20.31
CA TRP A 143 6.03 10.38 -21.24
C TRP A 143 7.53 10.54 -20.97
N CYS A 144 8.18 9.47 -20.52
CA CYS A 144 9.63 9.36 -20.47
C CYS A 144 10.19 8.83 -21.79
N ASP A 145 11.46 9.16 -22.05
CA ASP A 145 12.22 8.64 -23.18
C ASP A 145 13.67 8.32 -22.77
N VAL A 146 14.50 7.87 -23.72
CA VAL A 146 15.93 7.55 -23.55
C VAL A 146 16.71 8.63 -22.78
N SER A 147 16.34 9.90 -22.92
CA SER A 147 17.05 10.99 -22.27
C SER A 147 16.86 11.00 -20.74
N ASP A 148 15.83 10.33 -20.22
CA ASP A 148 15.60 10.17 -18.78
C ASP A 148 16.54 9.17 -18.11
N ILE A 149 17.35 8.45 -18.89
CA ILE A 149 18.44 7.63 -18.37
C ILE A 149 19.55 8.57 -17.83
N THR A 150 19.69 8.58 -16.51
CA THR A 150 20.45 9.60 -15.77
C THR A 150 21.94 9.29 -15.61
N SER A 151 22.37 8.05 -15.85
CA SER A 151 23.78 7.64 -15.87
C SER A 151 23.95 6.26 -16.54
N PHE A 152 25.15 6.00 -17.03
CA PHE A 152 25.60 4.76 -17.67
C PHE A 152 26.94 4.29 -17.06
N SER A 153 27.20 4.60 -15.78
CA SER A 153 28.45 4.31 -15.06
C SER A 153 28.16 3.80 -13.65
N MET A 154 28.87 2.76 -13.20
CA MET A 154 28.66 2.22 -11.85
C MET A 154 29.09 3.19 -10.74
N ASP A 155 30.08 4.05 -11.01
CA ASP A 155 30.70 4.96 -10.02
C ASP A 155 29.70 5.97 -9.41
N ASP A 156 28.70 6.42 -10.17
CA ASP A 156 27.68 7.37 -9.68
C ASP A 156 26.84 6.77 -8.54
N PHE A 157 26.55 5.47 -8.62
CA PHE A 157 25.70 4.74 -7.68
C PHE A 157 26.45 4.26 -6.44
N ILE A 158 27.78 4.10 -6.50
CA ILE A 158 28.57 3.49 -5.43
C ILE A 158 28.59 4.37 -4.17
N VAL A 159 28.28 3.76 -3.03
CA VAL A 159 28.30 4.38 -1.70
C VAL A 159 29.71 4.30 -1.13
N GLY A 160 30.58 5.21 -1.57
CA GLY A 160 31.94 5.35 -1.07
C GLY A 160 32.00 5.53 0.46
N PRO A 161 33.13 5.19 1.12
CA PRO A 161 33.22 5.14 2.60
C PRO A 161 32.91 6.48 3.26
N ASN A 162 33.19 7.60 2.60
CA ASN A 162 32.94 8.96 3.13
C ASN A 162 31.65 9.63 2.61
N LYS A 163 30.93 9.04 1.63
CA LYS A 163 29.65 9.57 1.10
C LYS A 163 28.60 9.64 2.22
N ALA A 164 28.00 10.80 2.46
CA ALA A 164 27.08 11.03 3.57
C ALA A 164 25.64 10.63 3.21
N THR A 165 24.80 10.39 4.22
CA THR A 165 23.39 9.96 4.03
C THR A 165 22.55 10.96 3.22
N ASN A 166 22.95 12.24 3.16
CA ASN A 166 22.32 13.20 2.26
C ASN A 166 22.67 12.91 0.80
N ASP A 167 23.94 12.86 0.45
CA ASP A 167 24.41 12.58 -0.91
C ASP A 167 23.98 11.17 -1.41
N ILE A 168 23.87 10.18 -0.53
CA ILE A 168 23.26 8.87 -0.85
C ILE A 168 21.77 9.01 -1.15
N PHE A 169 21.03 9.78 -0.35
CA PHE A 169 19.62 10.06 -0.62
C PHE A 169 19.43 10.84 -1.93
N GLU A 170 20.28 11.82 -2.23
CA GLU A 170 20.25 12.55 -3.50
C GLU A 170 20.55 11.60 -4.68
N THR A 171 21.49 10.65 -4.51
CA THR A 171 21.75 9.58 -5.49
C THR A 171 20.50 8.72 -5.71
N MET A 172 19.86 8.24 -4.64
CA MET A 172 18.61 7.47 -4.68
C MET A 172 17.44 8.24 -5.32
N MET A 173 17.33 9.56 -5.08
CA MET A 173 16.25 10.39 -5.62
C MET A 173 16.47 10.73 -7.10
N VAL A 174 17.72 10.89 -7.55
CA VAL A 174 18.06 11.18 -8.96
C VAL A 174 18.05 9.92 -9.82
N HIS A 175 18.68 8.83 -9.36
CA HIS A 175 18.93 7.64 -10.18
C HIS A 175 18.00 6.47 -9.85
N GLY A 176 17.31 6.49 -8.71
CA GLY A 176 16.45 5.41 -8.25
C GLY A 176 17.19 4.23 -7.61
N LEU A 177 18.53 4.24 -7.59
CA LEU A 177 19.35 3.21 -6.96
C LEU A 177 20.58 3.76 -6.22
N SER A 178 21.21 2.91 -5.42
CA SER A 178 22.56 3.09 -4.87
C SER A 178 23.17 1.75 -4.49
N VAL A 179 24.48 1.56 -4.75
CA VAL A 179 25.21 0.33 -4.46
C VAL A 179 26.03 0.49 -3.18
N PHE A 180 25.70 -0.29 -2.15
CA PHE A 180 26.38 -0.32 -0.86
C PHE A 180 27.40 -1.45 -0.83
N PRO A 181 28.71 -1.16 -0.78
CA PRO A 181 29.73 -2.21 -0.74
C PRO A 181 29.74 -2.97 0.59
N GLY A 182 29.93 -4.30 0.54
CA GLY A 182 30.13 -5.15 1.71
C GLY A 182 29.04 -5.05 2.80
N ILE A 183 27.76 -5.12 2.40
CA ILE A 183 26.63 -5.23 3.36
C ILE A 183 26.70 -6.56 4.11
N LEU A 184 27.05 -7.65 3.42
CA LEU A 184 27.27 -8.97 4.03
C LEU A 184 28.77 -9.31 4.07
N SER A 185 29.17 -10.00 5.13
CA SER A 185 30.54 -10.51 5.28
C SER A 185 30.77 -11.81 4.49
N PRO A 186 32.00 -12.09 4.01
CA PRO A 186 32.31 -13.30 3.21
C PRO A 186 31.94 -14.64 3.86
N ASN A 187 31.88 -14.70 5.20
CA ASN A 187 31.43 -15.90 5.91
C ASN A 187 29.91 -16.08 5.82
N THR A 188 29.17 -14.97 5.84
CA THR A 188 27.71 -14.92 5.81
C THR A 188 27.19 -15.14 4.39
N THR A 189 27.81 -14.51 3.38
CA THR A 189 27.51 -14.76 1.95
C THR A 189 27.76 -16.22 1.57
N ALA A 190 28.94 -16.79 1.86
CA ALA A 190 29.25 -18.18 1.54
C ALA A 190 28.30 -19.18 2.24
N SER A 191 27.91 -18.89 3.49
CA SER A 191 26.95 -19.71 4.24
C SER A 191 25.53 -19.61 3.67
N LEU A 192 25.07 -18.40 3.35
CA LEU A 192 23.75 -18.15 2.78
C LEU A 192 23.65 -18.68 1.35
N ARG A 193 24.70 -18.54 0.53
CA ARG A 193 24.80 -19.15 -0.80
C ARG A 193 24.68 -20.66 -0.71
N LYS A 194 25.33 -21.30 0.26
CA LYS A 194 25.18 -22.75 0.51
C LYS A 194 23.76 -23.15 0.91
N PHE A 195 23.05 -22.32 1.67
CA PHE A 195 21.63 -22.51 1.95
C PHE A 195 20.77 -22.40 0.68
N VAL A 196 20.92 -21.34 -0.12
CA VAL A 196 20.16 -21.13 -1.36
C VAL A 196 20.43 -22.24 -2.38
N MET A 197 21.70 -22.58 -2.64
CA MET A 197 22.08 -23.67 -3.57
C MET A 197 21.62 -25.06 -3.11
N ARG A 198 21.42 -25.27 -1.80
CA ARG A 198 20.76 -26.47 -1.27
C ARG A 198 19.26 -26.41 -1.55
N ARG A 199 18.61 -25.29 -1.21
CA ARG A 199 17.15 -25.15 -1.33
C ARG A 199 16.66 -25.25 -2.78
N ASN A 200 17.39 -24.73 -3.77
CA ASN A 200 17.06 -24.93 -5.19
C ASN A 200 16.90 -26.41 -5.58
N LYS A 201 17.69 -27.31 -4.97
CA LYS A 201 17.65 -28.77 -5.22
C LYS A 201 16.55 -29.48 -4.43
N GLU A 202 16.02 -28.81 -3.40
CA GLU A 202 14.97 -29.28 -2.50
C GLU A 202 13.63 -28.60 -2.81
N MET A 203 13.55 -27.77 -3.86
CA MET A 203 12.38 -26.95 -4.18
C MET A 203 11.35 -27.75 -4.97
N THR A 204 10.10 -27.74 -4.49
CA THR A 204 8.97 -28.28 -5.26
C THR A 204 8.34 -27.19 -6.14
N PRO A 205 7.67 -27.55 -7.26
CA PRO A 205 6.94 -26.57 -8.08
C PRO A 205 5.85 -25.80 -7.29
N ALA A 206 5.38 -26.35 -6.18
CA ALA A 206 4.39 -25.73 -5.29
C ALA A 206 4.98 -24.67 -4.32
N GLU A 207 6.30 -24.49 -4.34
CA GLU A 207 7.10 -23.54 -3.55
C GLU A 207 7.94 -22.59 -4.41
N ALA A 208 8.12 -22.91 -5.69
CA ALA A 208 8.79 -22.07 -6.67
C ALA A 208 7.97 -20.80 -6.93
N ILE A 209 8.69 -19.70 -7.11
CA ILE A 209 8.16 -18.43 -7.62
C ILE A 209 8.39 -18.41 -9.14
N PRO A 210 7.34 -18.23 -9.95
CA PRO A 210 7.48 -18.03 -11.39
C PRO A 210 8.28 -16.76 -11.68
N LEU A 211 9.03 -16.77 -12.78
CA LEU A 211 9.91 -15.68 -13.21
C LEU A 211 9.90 -15.59 -14.73
N ASP A 212 9.86 -14.40 -15.31
CA ASP A 212 10.06 -14.25 -16.76
C ASP A 212 11.38 -14.92 -17.18
N GLY A 213 11.31 -15.76 -18.21
CA GLY A 213 12.41 -16.64 -18.61
C GLY A 213 12.68 -17.78 -17.62
N GLU A 214 11.64 -18.54 -17.20
CA GLU A 214 11.72 -19.57 -16.15
C GLU A 214 12.82 -20.63 -16.36
N GLU A 215 13.18 -20.96 -17.61
CA GLU A 215 14.21 -21.96 -17.87
C GLU A 215 15.55 -21.54 -17.25
N ASN A 216 16.13 -22.45 -16.45
CA ASN A 216 17.38 -22.23 -15.71
C ASN A 216 17.32 -21.06 -14.69
N ARG A 217 16.12 -20.62 -14.29
CA ARG A 217 15.88 -19.66 -13.19
C ARG A 217 15.09 -20.31 -12.05
N TRP A 218 15.31 -19.80 -10.83
CA TRP A 218 14.59 -20.23 -9.62
C TRP A 218 14.41 -19.05 -8.66
N SER A 219 13.23 -18.89 -8.06
CA SER A 219 13.02 -17.98 -6.93
C SER A 219 12.15 -18.64 -5.85
N PHE A 220 12.34 -18.24 -4.58
CA PHE A 220 11.54 -18.71 -3.45
C PHE A 220 11.63 -17.76 -2.23
N ALA A 221 10.61 -17.84 -1.38
CA ALA A 221 10.47 -17.07 -0.15
C ALA A 221 11.18 -17.73 1.06
N ILE A 222 11.93 -16.94 1.83
CA ILE A 222 12.80 -17.38 2.93
C ILE A 222 12.43 -16.69 4.24
N GLY A 223 11.90 -17.43 5.22
CA GLY A 223 11.65 -16.85 6.55
C GLY A 223 12.94 -16.54 7.30
N GLY A 224 12.93 -15.46 8.10
CA GLY A 224 14.12 -14.95 8.79
C GLY A 224 14.78 -15.88 9.83
N ASN A 225 14.24 -17.08 10.05
CA ASN A 225 14.75 -18.13 10.94
C ASN A 225 14.84 -19.51 10.25
N ASP A 226 14.73 -19.59 8.92
CA ASP A 226 14.77 -20.87 8.17
C ASP A 226 16.15 -21.55 8.22
N ASP A 227 17.22 -20.76 8.33
CA ASP A 227 18.61 -21.20 8.47
C ASP A 227 19.42 -20.12 9.21
N PRO A 228 20.38 -20.46 10.09
CA PRO A 228 21.19 -19.48 10.81
C PRO A 228 21.91 -18.46 9.92
N SER A 229 22.24 -18.82 8.68
CA SER A 229 22.84 -17.90 7.70
C SER A 229 21.89 -16.77 7.29
N VAL A 230 20.59 -17.05 7.18
CA VAL A 230 19.55 -16.05 6.89
C VAL A 230 19.41 -15.07 8.06
N SER A 231 19.32 -15.60 9.28
CA SER A 231 19.23 -14.79 10.50
C SER A 231 20.45 -13.87 10.68
N GLN A 232 21.65 -14.36 10.35
CA GLN A 232 22.88 -13.56 10.40
C GLN A 232 22.94 -12.52 9.28
N ALA A 233 22.49 -12.84 8.06
CA ALA A 233 22.45 -11.88 6.94
C ALA A 233 21.47 -10.73 7.19
N LEU A 234 20.26 -11.03 7.66
CA LEU A 234 19.25 -10.02 8.02
C LEU A 234 19.74 -9.10 9.15
N LYS A 235 20.50 -9.66 10.10
CA LYS A 235 21.15 -8.89 11.16
C LYS A 235 22.27 -7.99 10.63
N GLU A 236 23.13 -8.48 9.73
CA GLU A 236 24.17 -7.67 9.09
C GLU A 236 23.55 -6.48 8.34
N VAL A 237 22.54 -6.73 7.49
CA VAL A 237 21.69 -5.70 6.82
C VAL A 237 21.16 -4.66 7.82
N ALA A 238 20.56 -5.10 8.93
CA ALA A 238 19.94 -4.20 9.92
C ALA A 238 20.94 -3.45 10.81
N THR A 239 22.20 -3.92 10.89
CA THR A 239 23.29 -3.21 11.59
C THR A 239 24.05 -2.21 10.72
N ASN A 240 23.92 -2.26 9.39
CA ASN A 240 24.63 -1.32 8.52
C ASN A 240 24.07 0.11 8.66
N VAL A 241 24.86 1.00 9.26
CA VAL A 241 24.44 2.37 9.61
C VAL A 241 24.11 3.21 8.37
N LYS A 242 24.83 3.07 7.25
CA LYS A 242 24.56 3.86 6.03
C LYS A 242 23.26 3.43 5.38
N LEU A 243 23.09 2.13 5.15
CA LEU A 243 21.87 1.56 4.59
C LEU A 243 20.67 1.90 5.48
N ARG A 244 20.77 1.66 6.79
CA ARG A 244 19.73 1.99 7.76
C ARG A 244 19.33 3.46 7.73
N THR A 245 20.29 4.39 7.84
CA THR A 245 19.97 5.83 7.86
C THR A 245 19.42 6.31 6.51
N THR A 246 19.78 5.66 5.40
CA THR A 246 19.20 5.92 4.08
C THR A 246 17.75 5.43 4.02
N LEU A 247 17.48 4.18 4.40
CA LEU A 247 16.11 3.62 4.50
C LEU A 247 15.21 4.45 5.42
N GLU A 248 15.70 4.83 6.61
CA GLU A 248 14.94 5.64 7.57
C GLU A 248 14.66 7.07 7.07
N LYS A 249 15.48 7.59 6.13
CA LYS A 249 15.21 8.87 5.42
C LYS A 249 14.27 8.70 4.21
N LEU A 250 14.33 7.56 3.51
CA LEU A 250 13.49 7.28 2.33
C LEU A 250 12.04 6.88 2.70
N LEU A 251 11.89 6.09 3.76
CA LEU A 251 10.64 5.40 4.15
C LEU A 251 10.12 5.79 5.53
N GLY A 252 10.84 6.65 6.26
CA GLY A 252 10.53 7.01 7.64
C GLY A 252 11.07 6.01 8.68
N PRO A 253 10.92 6.31 9.99
CA PRO A 253 11.62 5.60 11.05
C PRO A 253 11.06 4.19 11.30
N ASP A 254 11.99 3.22 11.39
CA ASP A 254 11.72 1.78 11.57
C ASP A 254 10.81 1.19 10.46
N PRO A 255 11.27 1.19 9.19
CA PRO A 255 10.45 0.79 8.04
C PRO A 255 10.02 -0.68 8.13
N ALA A 256 8.87 -0.97 7.52
CA ALA A 256 8.34 -2.33 7.43
C ALA A 256 9.24 -3.19 6.53
N VAL A 257 9.39 -4.46 6.92
CA VAL A 257 9.92 -5.51 6.04
C VAL A 257 8.71 -6.26 5.50
N VAL A 258 8.69 -6.52 4.20
CA VAL A 258 7.62 -7.33 3.59
C VAL A 258 8.14 -8.59 2.96
N GLU A 259 9.27 -8.52 2.24
CA GLU A 259 9.80 -9.62 1.45
C GLU A 259 11.19 -10.02 1.94
N ILE A 260 11.45 -11.33 1.92
CA ILE A 260 12.75 -11.93 2.07
C ILE A 260 12.80 -13.11 1.08
N THR A 261 13.51 -12.97 -0.03
CA THR A 261 13.54 -13.95 -1.14
C THR A 261 14.97 -14.24 -1.57
N ALA A 262 15.17 -15.33 -2.31
CA ALA A 262 16.39 -15.53 -3.09
C ALA A 262 16.05 -15.89 -4.53
N ILE A 263 16.79 -15.30 -5.46
CA ILE A 263 16.69 -15.51 -6.90
C ILE A 263 18.00 -16.17 -7.35
N THR A 264 17.90 -17.22 -8.17
CA THR A 264 19.04 -17.89 -8.81
C THR A 264 18.83 -17.97 -10.32
N SER A 265 19.91 -17.79 -11.09
CA SER A 265 20.00 -18.19 -12.50
C SER A 265 21.24 -19.05 -12.75
N SER A 266 21.19 -19.86 -13.80
CA SER A 266 22.33 -20.66 -14.29
C SER A 266 22.43 -20.62 -15.80
N TYR A 267 23.48 -21.26 -16.34
CA TYR A 267 23.73 -21.36 -17.78
C TYR A 267 22.49 -21.78 -18.57
N GLY A 268 22.22 -21.04 -19.65
CA GLY A 268 21.02 -21.23 -20.47
C GLY A 268 19.76 -20.53 -19.94
N ALA A 269 19.87 -19.62 -18.97
CA ALA A 269 18.77 -18.72 -18.63
C ALA A 269 18.71 -17.55 -19.61
N GLU A 270 17.57 -17.34 -20.27
CA GLU A 270 17.35 -16.26 -21.24
C GLU A 270 17.16 -14.89 -20.58
N ASN A 271 17.21 -13.79 -21.34
CA ASN A 271 16.89 -12.45 -20.84
C ASN A 271 15.45 -12.39 -20.30
N GLN A 272 15.28 -11.78 -19.12
CA GLN A 272 13.93 -11.47 -18.63
C GLN A 272 13.37 -10.24 -19.37
N GLY A 273 12.05 -10.06 -19.37
CA GLY A 273 11.45 -8.81 -19.86
C GLY A 273 11.96 -7.62 -19.05
N MET A 274 12.16 -6.46 -19.70
CA MET A 274 12.37 -5.20 -18.95
C MET A 274 11.07 -4.85 -18.22
N HIS A 275 11.17 -4.61 -16.91
CA HIS A 275 10.03 -4.34 -16.04
C HIS A 275 10.39 -3.43 -14.86
N SER A 276 9.37 -2.78 -14.30
CA SER A 276 9.40 -2.23 -12.95
C SER A 276 8.79 -3.22 -11.95
N ASP A 277 9.31 -3.22 -10.73
CA ASP A 277 8.75 -4.00 -9.61
C ASP A 277 7.31 -3.54 -9.24
N VAL A 278 6.93 -2.30 -9.56
CA VAL A 278 5.58 -1.77 -9.36
C VAL A 278 4.85 -1.59 -10.68
N LYS A 279 3.61 -2.11 -10.77
CA LYS A 279 2.74 -1.98 -11.94
C LYS A 279 2.24 -0.54 -12.09
N ALA A 280 2.27 -0.01 -13.32
CA ALA A 280 1.86 1.37 -13.63
C ALA A 280 0.46 1.75 -13.09
N LEU A 281 -0.53 0.84 -13.22
CA LEU A 281 -1.90 1.05 -12.74
C LEU A 281 -2.02 1.26 -11.22
N GLY A 282 -1.09 0.73 -10.43
CA GLY A 282 -1.09 0.86 -8.97
C GLY A 282 0.21 1.47 -8.44
N SER A 283 0.81 2.39 -9.19
CA SER A 283 2.12 2.97 -8.86
C SER A 283 2.05 4.17 -7.94
N SER A 284 2.92 4.20 -6.93
CA SER A 284 3.16 5.38 -6.08
C SER A 284 3.69 6.58 -6.86
N VAL A 285 4.22 6.41 -8.08
CA VAL A 285 4.62 7.54 -8.96
C VAL A 285 3.40 8.36 -9.40
N LYS A 286 2.40 7.70 -10.00
CA LYS A 286 1.15 8.36 -10.42
C LYS A 286 0.29 8.75 -9.22
N TYR A 287 0.20 7.88 -8.20
CA TYR A 287 -0.77 7.96 -7.11
C TYR A 287 -0.10 7.98 -5.70
N SER A 288 0.87 8.88 -5.48
CA SER A 288 1.66 8.90 -4.23
C SER A 288 0.86 9.12 -2.92
N ARG A 289 -0.38 9.62 -2.99
CA ARG A 289 -1.33 9.69 -1.85
C ARG A 289 -2.25 8.48 -1.70
N THR A 290 -2.22 7.54 -2.63
CA THR A 290 -2.95 6.26 -2.56
C THR A 290 -2.01 5.10 -2.25
N PHE A 291 -0.85 5.04 -2.90
CA PHE A 291 0.09 3.93 -2.76
C PHE A 291 1.37 4.32 -2.03
N THR A 292 1.83 3.43 -1.16
CA THR A 292 3.14 3.50 -0.52
C THR A 292 4.25 3.08 -1.49
N HIS A 293 5.34 3.82 -1.47
CA HIS A 293 6.55 3.55 -2.23
C HIS A 293 7.49 2.60 -1.47
N SER A 294 8.24 1.80 -2.22
CA SER A 294 9.02 0.67 -1.73
C SER A 294 10.44 0.63 -2.31
N TYR A 295 11.36 0.00 -1.58
CA TYR A 295 12.73 -0.23 -2.05
C TYR A 295 13.18 -1.67 -1.76
N SER A 296 13.74 -2.32 -2.77
CA SER A 296 14.25 -3.69 -2.74
C SER A 296 15.78 -3.68 -2.61
N LEU A 297 16.32 -4.46 -1.68
CA LEU A 297 17.76 -4.59 -1.47
C LEU A 297 18.27 -5.89 -2.09
N PHE A 298 18.81 -5.83 -3.30
CA PHE A 298 19.40 -6.95 -4.03
C PHE A 298 20.86 -7.14 -3.59
N ILE A 299 21.20 -8.26 -2.96
CA ILE A 299 22.56 -8.56 -2.46
C ILE A 299 23.19 -9.71 -3.25
N GLY A 300 24.37 -9.47 -3.84
CA GLY A 300 25.13 -10.49 -4.55
C GLY A 300 25.72 -11.52 -3.59
N LEU A 301 25.41 -12.80 -3.78
CA LEU A 301 25.97 -13.89 -2.95
C LEU A 301 27.29 -14.47 -3.49
N GLN A 302 27.80 -13.90 -4.58
CA GLN A 302 29.06 -14.22 -5.25
C GLN A 302 29.44 -13.06 -6.18
N ASP A 303 30.72 -12.93 -6.51
CA ASP A 303 31.16 -12.09 -7.64
C ASP A 303 30.40 -12.50 -8.91
N THR A 304 29.79 -11.53 -9.58
CA THR A 304 28.87 -11.72 -10.71
C THR A 304 29.34 -10.89 -11.89
N THR A 305 29.71 -11.55 -13.00
CA THR A 305 30.07 -10.91 -14.27
C THR A 305 28.83 -10.66 -15.13
N GLU A 306 28.99 -9.88 -16.21
CA GLU A 306 27.92 -9.67 -17.20
C GLU A 306 27.43 -10.99 -17.82
N GLN A 307 28.35 -11.90 -18.16
CA GLN A 307 28.06 -13.23 -18.74
C GLN A 307 27.40 -14.22 -17.76
N MET A 308 27.39 -13.89 -16.46
CA MET A 308 26.62 -14.62 -15.43
C MET A 308 25.17 -14.12 -15.31
N GLY A 309 24.66 -13.40 -16.31
CA GLY A 309 23.30 -12.86 -16.31
C GLY A 309 23.07 -11.83 -15.21
N ALA A 310 23.95 -10.83 -15.11
CA ALA A 310 23.84 -9.74 -14.13
C ALA A 310 22.53 -8.92 -14.27
N THR A 311 22.24 -8.03 -13.32
CA THR A 311 21.07 -7.13 -13.49
C THR A 311 21.45 -5.97 -14.41
N GLN A 312 20.67 -5.77 -15.47
CA GLN A 312 20.65 -4.54 -16.27
C GLN A 312 19.61 -3.59 -15.68
N ILE A 313 19.96 -2.32 -15.58
CA ILE A 313 19.17 -1.26 -14.92
C ILE A 313 19.00 -0.06 -15.86
N CYS A 314 17.95 0.72 -15.64
CA CYS A 314 17.66 1.95 -16.39
C CYS A 314 17.59 3.17 -15.44
N PRO A 315 18.75 3.74 -15.01
CA PRO A 315 18.81 4.71 -13.91
C PRO A 315 17.98 5.98 -14.14
N GLY A 316 17.13 6.36 -13.20
CA GLY A 316 16.25 7.54 -13.29
C GLY A 316 14.81 7.23 -13.70
N THR A 317 14.54 6.05 -14.24
CA THR A 317 13.20 5.64 -14.69
C THR A 317 12.18 5.40 -13.57
N HIS A 318 12.55 5.56 -12.31
CA HIS A 318 11.63 5.53 -11.17
C HIS A 318 10.76 6.78 -11.06
N TYR A 319 10.98 7.78 -11.91
CA TYR A 319 9.99 8.84 -12.20
C TYR A 319 8.99 8.44 -13.28
N CYS A 320 9.26 7.39 -14.06
CA CYS A 320 8.53 7.06 -15.26
C CYS A 320 7.40 6.08 -14.94
N ALA A 321 6.27 6.27 -15.62
CA ALA A 321 5.06 5.48 -15.40
C ALA A 321 4.30 5.19 -16.71
N ASN A 322 4.94 5.47 -17.85
CA ASN A 322 4.72 4.81 -19.13
C ASN A 322 5.55 3.51 -19.22
N ASP A 323 5.32 2.75 -20.29
CA ASP A 323 6.21 1.65 -20.69
C ASP A 323 7.54 2.22 -21.21
N LEU A 324 8.65 1.52 -20.94
CA LEU A 324 10.02 1.86 -21.37
C LEU A 324 10.81 0.59 -21.79
N HIS A 325 10.11 -0.47 -22.20
CA HIS A 325 10.72 -1.76 -22.51
C HIS A 325 11.84 -1.65 -23.56
N ASP A 326 11.61 -0.89 -24.63
CA ASP A 326 12.54 -0.76 -25.76
C ASP A 326 13.71 0.16 -25.40
N GLU A 327 13.43 1.38 -24.90
CA GLU A 327 14.45 2.35 -24.50
C GLU A 327 15.42 1.78 -23.47
N CYS A 328 14.90 1.06 -22.48
CA CYS A 328 15.71 0.44 -21.43
C CYS A 328 16.32 -0.90 -21.85
N SER A 329 15.81 -1.56 -22.90
CA SER A 329 16.46 -2.73 -23.49
C SER A 329 17.69 -2.35 -24.32
N GLU A 330 17.62 -1.28 -25.11
CA GLU A 330 18.74 -0.80 -25.94
C GLU A 330 19.79 -0.02 -25.12
N HIS A 331 19.35 0.79 -24.15
CA HIS A 331 20.23 1.73 -23.46
C HIS A 331 20.41 1.48 -21.95
N GLY A 332 19.79 0.42 -21.39
CA GLY A 332 20.03 0.02 -20.01
C GLY A 332 21.48 -0.42 -19.76
N PHE A 333 22.02 -0.13 -18.58
CA PHE A 333 23.40 -0.44 -18.19
C PHE A 333 23.47 -1.70 -17.32
N THR A 334 24.43 -2.61 -17.55
CA THR A 334 24.62 -3.80 -16.72
C THR A 334 25.46 -3.47 -15.49
N LEU A 335 25.03 -3.87 -14.29
CA LEU A 335 25.78 -3.68 -13.03
C LEU A 335 27.20 -4.28 -13.00
N ALA A 336 27.60 -5.04 -14.03
CA ALA A 336 28.89 -5.71 -14.13
C ALA A 336 29.76 -5.23 -15.33
N SER A 337 29.36 -4.18 -16.06
CA SER A 337 30.09 -3.70 -17.25
C SER A 337 31.45 -3.07 -16.90
N ASP A 338 31.56 -2.38 -15.76
CA ASP A 338 32.82 -1.79 -15.26
C ASP A 338 33.71 -2.80 -14.50
N GLY A 339 33.30 -4.08 -14.42
CA GLY A 339 33.92 -5.14 -13.63
C GLY A 339 32.87 -5.91 -12.80
N PRO A 340 33.24 -7.04 -12.17
CA PRO A 340 32.27 -7.89 -11.48
C PRO A 340 31.57 -7.17 -10.32
N TRP A 341 30.25 -7.28 -10.25
CA TRP A 341 29.46 -6.90 -9.08
C TRP A 341 29.74 -7.92 -7.95
N LYS A 342 30.24 -7.45 -6.81
CA LYS A 342 31.01 -8.29 -5.88
C LYS A 342 30.17 -9.03 -4.85
N GLU A 343 30.72 -10.13 -4.35
CA GLU A 343 30.17 -10.87 -3.22
C GLU A 343 29.98 -9.97 -1.98
N GLY A 344 28.74 -9.89 -1.49
CA GLY A 344 28.36 -9.10 -0.31
C GLY A 344 27.99 -7.65 -0.58
N ASP A 345 28.21 -7.14 -1.80
CA ASP A 345 27.71 -5.82 -2.23
C ASP A 345 26.19 -5.87 -2.47
N ALA A 346 25.50 -4.77 -2.15
CA ALA A 346 24.05 -4.69 -2.26
C ALA A 346 23.58 -3.46 -3.03
N MET A 347 22.76 -3.64 -4.07
CA MET A 347 22.01 -2.56 -4.70
C MET A 347 20.70 -2.33 -3.92
N LEU A 348 20.51 -1.13 -3.41
CA LEU A 348 19.18 -0.66 -3.01
C LEU A 348 18.51 -0.05 -4.24
N LEU A 349 17.33 -0.57 -4.60
CA LEU A 349 16.57 -0.27 -5.80
C LEU A 349 15.21 0.31 -5.43
N ASN A 350 14.79 1.40 -6.07
CA ASN A 350 13.39 1.86 -6.02
C ASN A 350 12.53 0.92 -6.87
N GLN A 351 11.44 0.38 -6.32
CA GLN A 351 10.61 -0.60 -7.04
C GLN A 351 9.91 -0.03 -8.30
N CYS A 352 9.95 1.29 -8.54
CA CYS A 352 9.50 1.86 -9.82
C CYS A 352 10.61 1.95 -10.89
N LEU A 353 11.86 1.54 -10.61
CA LEU A 353 12.95 1.55 -11.60
C LEU A 353 12.83 0.38 -12.58
N TRP A 354 13.03 0.65 -13.86
CA TRP A 354 13.07 -0.36 -14.92
C TRP A 354 14.38 -1.15 -14.88
N HIS A 355 14.29 -2.48 -14.88
CA HIS A 355 15.41 -3.41 -14.80
C HIS A 355 15.07 -4.79 -15.38
N ARG A 356 16.08 -5.64 -15.58
CA ARG A 356 15.94 -7.10 -15.82
C ARG A 356 17.15 -7.88 -15.33
N GLY A 357 16.99 -9.18 -15.09
CA GLY A 357 18.12 -10.12 -15.16
C GLY A 357 18.46 -10.41 -16.62
N THR A 358 19.73 -10.22 -17.02
CA THR A 358 20.16 -10.58 -18.38
C THR A 358 20.36 -12.08 -18.55
N GLU A 359 20.59 -12.51 -19.78
CA GLU A 359 20.94 -13.88 -20.16
C GLU A 359 22.24 -14.38 -19.50
N TYR A 360 22.29 -15.68 -19.19
CA TYR A 360 23.44 -16.33 -18.57
C TYR A 360 24.17 -17.20 -19.61
N THR A 361 25.34 -16.73 -20.04
CA THR A 361 26.08 -17.23 -21.22
C THR A 361 27.41 -17.91 -20.92
N ASP A 362 27.96 -17.79 -19.71
CA ASP A 362 29.22 -18.45 -19.29
C ASP A 362 28.98 -19.89 -18.75
N PRO A 363 29.32 -20.97 -19.48
CA PRO A 363 29.07 -22.34 -19.03
C PRO A 363 29.99 -22.81 -17.89
N GLU A 364 31.11 -22.13 -17.63
CA GLU A 364 32.08 -22.52 -16.60
C GLU A 364 31.83 -21.77 -15.27
N ALA A 365 31.03 -20.71 -15.28
CA ALA A 365 30.67 -19.94 -14.10
C ALA A 365 29.69 -20.65 -13.15
N GLN A 366 29.83 -20.34 -11.85
CA GLN A 366 28.91 -20.81 -10.81
C GLN A 366 27.56 -20.06 -10.84
N HIS A 367 26.44 -20.78 -10.66
CA HIS A 367 25.07 -20.23 -10.70
C HIS A 367 24.97 -18.87 -9.97
N ARG A 368 24.47 -17.82 -10.63
CA ARG A 368 24.28 -16.49 -10.04
C ARG A 368 23.18 -16.58 -9.01
N ALA A 369 23.45 -16.20 -7.76
CA ALA A 369 22.44 -16.08 -6.72
C ALA A 369 22.41 -14.67 -6.13
N VAL A 370 21.20 -14.20 -5.83
CA VAL A 370 20.92 -12.90 -5.21
C VAL A 370 19.96 -13.13 -4.06
N PHE A 371 20.23 -12.51 -2.92
CA PHE A 371 19.31 -12.45 -1.78
C PHE A 371 18.62 -11.07 -1.78
N VAL A 372 17.30 -11.04 -1.66
CA VAL A 372 16.50 -9.82 -1.77
C VAL A 372 15.73 -9.57 -0.48
N VAL A 373 15.73 -8.32 0.00
CA VAL A 373 14.94 -7.87 1.15
C VAL A 373 14.23 -6.57 0.82
N THR A 374 12.90 -6.55 0.89
CA THR A 374 12.08 -5.41 0.42
C THR A 374 11.47 -4.63 1.58
N PHE A 375 11.65 -3.31 1.53
CA PHE A 375 11.32 -2.36 2.59
C PHE A 375 10.25 -1.36 2.15
N LEU A 376 9.38 -0.98 3.08
CA LEU A 376 8.25 -0.06 2.89
C LEU A 376 8.10 0.90 4.06
N ASN A 377 7.38 2.00 3.84
CA ASN A 377 6.85 2.76 4.96
C ASN A 377 5.89 1.86 5.75
N ARG A 378 5.99 1.92 7.08
CA ARG A 378 5.15 1.14 7.98
C ARG A 378 3.74 1.74 8.07
N PRO A 379 2.68 0.92 8.24
CA PRO A 379 1.32 1.44 8.33
C PRO A 379 1.18 2.40 9.52
N GLN A 380 0.50 3.52 9.30
CA GLN A 380 0.21 4.54 10.33
C GLN A 380 -1.29 4.81 10.40
N PHE A 381 -2.06 3.79 10.79
CA PHE A 381 -3.52 3.80 10.73
C PHE A 381 -4.15 5.07 11.33
N GLY A 382 -5.03 5.74 10.56
CA GLY A 382 -5.66 7.01 10.95
C GLY A 382 -4.78 8.26 10.84
N VAL A 383 -3.58 8.12 10.27
CA VAL A 383 -2.69 9.21 9.84
C VAL A 383 -2.35 9.02 8.36
N ASP A 384 -1.63 7.94 8.03
CA ASP A 384 -1.39 7.50 6.66
C ASP A 384 -2.51 6.53 6.24
N ASN A 385 -3.20 6.88 5.15
CA ASN A 385 -4.32 6.14 4.57
C ASN A 385 -3.92 5.32 3.33
N ARG A 386 -2.65 5.30 2.94
CA ARG A 386 -2.19 4.61 1.73
C ARG A 386 -2.21 3.08 1.87
N GLN A 387 -2.37 2.39 0.75
CA GLN A 387 -2.18 0.95 0.60
C GLN A 387 -0.80 0.61 0.00
N LEU A 388 -0.48 -0.68 -0.13
CA LEU A 388 0.70 -1.12 -0.87
C LEU A 388 0.49 -0.90 -2.37
N SER A 389 1.53 -0.44 -3.08
CA SER A 389 1.55 -0.37 -4.56
C SER A 389 1.20 -1.73 -5.19
N HIS A 390 0.64 -1.75 -6.40
CA HIS A 390 0.37 -3.01 -7.11
C HIS A 390 1.66 -3.54 -7.76
N GLY A 391 1.83 -4.86 -7.85
CA GLY A 391 3.03 -5.48 -8.44
C GLY A 391 3.80 -6.44 -7.53
N THR A 392 5.12 -6.48 -7.70
CA THR A 392 6.03 -7.63 -7.49
C THR A 392 6.37 -7.97 -6.03
N TYR A 393 5.41 -7.86 -5.14
CA TYR A 393 5.43 -8.60 -3.87
C TYR A 393 5.19 -10.11 -4.11
N PHE A 394 5.91 -10.68 -5.09
CA PHE A 394 5.47 -11.78 -5.96
C PHE A 394 4.76 -12.88 -5.16
N HIS A 395 5.49 -13.66 -4.35
CA HIS A 395 4.88 -14.60 -3.43
C HIS A 395 5.58 -14.51 -2.06
N ILE A 396 4.94 -13.79 -1.14
CA ILE A 396 5.49 -13.51 0.18
C ILE A 396 4.86 -14.44 1.21
N ARG A 397 5.71 -15.13 1.98
CA ARG A 397 5.26 -16.08 3.02
C ARG A 397 4.59 -15.33 4.17
N TRP A 398 3.51 -15.90 4.71
CA TRP A 398 2.64 -15.25 5.70
C TRP A 398 3.38 -14.79 6.98
N ASP A 399 4.54 -15.37 7.26
CA ASP A 399 5.37 -15.15 8.46
C ASP A 399 6.45 -14.05 8.29
N MET A 400 6.51 -13.39 7.13
CA MET A 400 7.33 -12.18 6.91
C MET A 400 6.63 -10.90 7.39
N TRP A 401 5.29 -10.91 7.38
CA TRP A 401 4.45 -9.76 7.67
C TRP A 401 4.43 -9.36 9.15
N GLY A 402 4.16 -8.08 9.42
CA GLY A 402 4.09 -7.47 10.75
C GLY A 402 5.44 -7.03 11.32
N HIS A 403 6.53 -7.30 10.61
CA HIS A 403 7.92 -7.05 11.02
C HIS A 403 8.49 -5.73 10.47
N THR A 404 9.53 -5.22 11.14
CA THR A 404 10.24 -3.99 10.75
C THR A 404 11.76 -4.19 10.78
N LEU A 405 12.50 -3.25 10.19
CA LEU A 405 13.98 -3.26 10.14
C LEU A 405 14.62 -3.49 11.52
N ASN A 406 14.02 -2.99 12.60
CA ASN A 406 14.50 -3.22 13.96
C ASN A 406 14.43 -4.69 14.43
N ASP A 407 13.55 -5.52 13.88
CA ASP A 407 13.41 -6.93 14.30
C ASP A 407 14.49 -7.83 13.71
N LEU A 408 14.94 -7.51 12.51
CA LEU A 408 16.01 -8.22 11.78
C LEU A 408 17.33 -8.26 12.58
N LEU A 409 17.54 -7.34 13.52
CA LEU A 409 18.65 -7.34 14.48
C LEU A 409 18.72 -8.61 15.37
N ASP A 410 17.60 -9.31 15.55
CA ASP A 410 17.46 -10.50 16.42
C ASP A 410 16.20 -11.31 16.00
N THR A 411 16.25 -11.88 14.79
CA THR A 411 15.16 -12.69 14.22
C THR A 411 14.77 -13.86 15.12
N ALA A 412 15.76 -14.49 15.79
CA ALA A 412 15.55 -15.62 16.69
C ALA A 412 14.63 -15.28 17.87
N LYS A 413 14.59 -14.01 18.31
CA LYS A 413 13.70 -13.52 19.37
C LYS A 413 12.38 -12.96 18.85
N TYR A 414 12.42 -12.21 17.74
CA TYR A 414 11.24 -11.45 17.27
C TYR A 414 10.42 -12.18 16.20
N MET A 415 11.01 -13.09 15.44
CA MET A 415 10.40 -13.91 14.37
C MET A 415 10.29 -15.45 14.64
N PRO A 416 10.32 -16.00 15.88
CA PRO A 416 10.01 -17.42 16.12
C PRO A 416 8.50 -17.65 16.33
N TRP A 417 8.03 -18.89 16.15
CA TRP A 417 6.71 -19.29 16.64
C TRP A 417 6.66 -19.23 18.19
N PRO A 418 5.57 -18.76 18.82
CA PRO A 418 4.32 -18.27 18.24
C PRO A 418 4.32 -16.76 17.92
N ASN A 419 5.39 -16.03 18.26
CA ASN A 419 5.48 -14.57 18.10
C ASN A 419 5.12 -14.13 16.67
N THR A 420 5.63 -14.83 15.66
CA THR A 420 5.41 -14.52 14.24
C THR A 420 3.94 -14.62 13.83
N VAL A 421 3.22 -15.66 14.26
CA VAL A 421 1.78 -15.83 13.97
C VAL A 421 0.97 -14.68 14.56
N LEU A 422 1.28 -14.31 15.81
CA LEU A 422 0.62 -13.19 16.48
C LEU A 422 0.99 -11.83 15.85
N ARG A 423 2.15 -11.74 15.22
CA ARG A 423 2.69 -10.51 14.62
C ARG A 423 2.16 -10.27 13.21
N SER A 424 2.22 -11.27 12.35
CA SER A 424 1.67 -11.19 10.99
C SER A 424 0.15 -11.06 10.99
N SER A 425 -0.54 -11.57 12.02
CA SER A 425 -1.98 -11.36 12.22
C SER A 425 -2.34 -10.01 12.86
N GLY A 426 -1.37 -9.14 13.16
CA GLY A 426 -1.61 -7.85 13.84
C GLY A 426 -2.09 -7.93 15.31
N ILE A 427 -2.06 -9.11 15.92
CA ILE A 427 -2.66 -9.39 17.25
C ILE A 427 -1.74 -8.94 18.39
N TRP A 428 -0.45 -9.29 18.33
CA TRP A 428 0.51 -8.93 19.38
C TRP A 428 1.93 -8.73 18.85
N LYS A 429 2.67 -7.81 19.48
CA LYS A 429 4.10 -7.59 19.28
C LYS A 429 4.80 -7.28 20.61
N HIS A 430 6.11 -7.49 20.64
CA HIS A 430 6.97 -7.16 21.78
C HIS A 430 6.89 -5.67 22.17
N SER A 431 7.07 -5.40 23.47
CA SER A 431 7.14 -4.02 23.97
C SER A 431 8.31 -3.26 23.33
N GLY A 432 8.09 -1.99 23.00
CA GLY A 432 9.07 -1.14 22.31
C GLY A 432 9.19 -1.37 20.79
N ARG A 433 8.64 -2.45 20.22
CA ARG A 433 8.62 -2.67 18.76
C ARG A 433 7.48 -1.93 18.05
N LYS A 434 7.64 -1.70 16.74
CA LYS A 434 6.64 -1.10 15.84
C LYS A 434 5.86 -2.18 15.07
N TRP A 435 4.80 -1.78 14.40
CA TRP A 435 4.05 -2.65 13.47
C TRP A 435 4.62 -2.48 12.06
N GLY A 436 4.89 -3.58 11.37
CA GLY A 436 4.92 -3.63 9.91
C GLY A 436 3.51 -3.85 9.34
N TRP A 437 3.41 -4.04 8.03
CA TRP A 437 2.17 -4.43 7.35
C TRP A 437 1.69 -5.81 7.78
N ASP A 438 0.43 -5.96 8.18
CA ASP A 438 -0.13 -7.26 8.59
C ASP A 438 -0.63 -8.09 7.40
N TRP A 439 -0.52 -9.41 7.50
CA TRP A 439 -0.86 -10.35 6.43
C TRP A 439 -2.35 -10.32 6.08
N LEU A 440 -3.24 -10.05 7.05
CA LEU A 440 -4.69 -10.08 6.82
C LEU A 440 -5.14 -8.88 5.98
N THR A 441 -4.64 -7.69 6.29
CA THR A 441 -4.82 -6.48 5.47
C THR A 441 -4.23 -6.70 4.08
N VAL A 442 -3.01 -7.21 3.95
CA VAL A 442 -2.34 -7.34 2.64
C VAL A 442 -2.91 -8.46 1.76
N ALA A 443 -3.29 -9.60 2.32
CA ALA A 443 -4.06 -10.61 1.59
C ALA A 443 -5.40 -10.02 1.11
N SER A 444 -6.02 -9.14 1.91
CA SER A 444 -7.26 -8.47 1.50
C SER A 444 -7.05 -7.46 0.36
N LEU A 445 -5.95 -6.70 0.35
CA LEU A 445 -5.56 -5.83 -0.78
C LEU A 445 -5.46 -6.61 -2.09
N ARG A 446 -4.77 -7.76 -2.05
CA ARG A 446 -4.54 -8.63 -3.21
C ARG A 446 -5.82 -9.26 -3.73
N ILE A 447 -6.67 -9.79 -2.86
CA ILE A 447 -7.96 -10.38 -3.22
C ILE A 447 -8.89 -9.33 -3.86
N ALA A 448 -8.88 -8.08 -3.38
CA ALA A 448 -9.72 -7.02 -3.94
C ALA A 448 -9.31 -6.58 -5.36
N ASN A 449 -8.09 -6.87 -5.79
CA ASN A 449 -7.52 -6.40 -7.07
C ASN A 449 -7.01 -7.54 -7.97
N GLU A 450 -7.24 -8.80 -7.57
CA GLU A 450 -6.86 -10.03 -8.28
C GLU A 450 -5.35 -10.17 -8.52
N GLU A 451 -4.53 -9.86 -7.50
CA GLU A 451 -3.06 -9.82 -7.62
C GLU A 451 -2.35 -10.97 -6.91
N ASN A 452 -1.28 -11.51 -7.52
CA ASN A 452 -0.23 -12.27 -6.85
C ASN A 452 -0.70 -13.46 -5.97
N GLY A 453 -1.22 -14.53 -6.60
CA GLY A 453 -1.82 -15.67 -5.90
C GLY A 453 -3.35 -15.61 -5.77
N TYR A 454 -3.99 -14.58 -6.34
CA TYR A 454 -5.40 -14.23 -6.10
C TYR A 454 -6.22 -13.89 -7.36
N THR A 455 -5.77 -14.31 -8.55
CA THR A 455 -6.62 -14.37 -9.76
C THR A 455 -7.69 -15.47 -9.68
N PHE A 456 -8.65 -15.47 -10.60
CA PHE A 456 -9.65 -16.53 -10.69
C PHE A 456 -9.05 -17.85 -11.20
N GLU A 457 -8.08 -17.78 -12.09
CA GLU A 457 -7.29 -18.92 -12.60
C GLU A 457 -6.56 -19.62 -11.45
N GLU A 458 -5.84 -18.85 -10.62
CA GLU A 458 -5.16 -19.37 -9.43
C GLU A 458 -6.15 -19.96 -8.41
N LEU A 459 -7.38 -19.44 -8.30
CA LEU A 459 -8.45 -20.07 -7.49
C LEU A 459 -8.85 -21.44 -8.03
N LEU A 460 -9.08 -21.54 -9.34
CA LEU A 460 -9.43 -22.80 -10.00
C LEU A 460 -8.33 -23.85 -9.82
N GLU A 461 -7.06 -23.46 -10.01
CA GLU A 461 -5.90 -24.33 -9.77
C GLU A 461 -5.78 -24.74 -8.30
N TRP A 462 -5.93 -23.80 -7.37
CA TRP A 462 -5.81 -24.07 -5.93
C TRP A 462 -6.89 -25.04 -5.45
N VAL A 463 -8.14 -24.91 -5.91
CA VAL A 463 -9.21 -25.86 -5.59
C VAL A 463 -8.96 -27.23 -6.24
N ARG A 464 -8.50 -27.28 -7.50
CA ARG A 464 -8.19 -28.53 -8.23
C ARG A 464 -7.03 -29.31 -7.61
N TYR A 465 -5.89 -28.66 -7.39
CA TYR A 465 -4.65 -29.32 -6.98
C TYR A 465 -4.45 -29.40 -5.46
N ARG A 466 -4.75 -28.32 -4.71
CA ARG A 466 -4.58 -28.30 -3.24
C ARG A 466 -5.84 -28.73 -2.47
N ASN A 467 -6.85 -29.23 -3.20
CA ASN A 467 -8.07 -29.86 -2.69
C ASN A 467 -8.80 -29.00 -1.62
N ALA A 468 -8.73 -27.67 -1.78
CA ALA A 468 -9.30 -26.64 -0.91
C ALA A 468 -9.13 -26.92 0.60
N LEU A 469 -7.89 -27.02 1.10
CA LEU A 469 -7.55 -27.32 2.50
C LEU A 469 -8.08 -28.67 3.02
N GLY A 470 -8.51 -29.57 2.13
CA GLY A 470 -9.21 -30.81 2.49
C GLY A 470 -10.67 -30.61 2.91
N LEU A 471 -11.25 -29.42 2.68
CA LEU A 471 -12.68 -29.19 2.91
C LEU A 471 -13.52 -29.96 1.88
N PRO A 472 -14.54 -30.74 2.30
CA PRO A 472 -15.50 -31.36 1.39
C PRO A 472 -16.25 -30.33 0.52
N ASP A 473 -16.65 -30.72 -0.69
CA ASP A 473 -17.27 -29.81 -1.65
C ASP A 473 -18.51 -29.06 -1.13
N PHE A 474 -19.33 -29.71 -0.30
CA PHE A 474 -20.51 -29.07 0.29
C PHE A 474 -20.19 -27.97 1.34
N LEU A 475 -18.92 -27.81 1.72
CA LEU A 475 -18.44 -26.70 2.56
C LEU A 475 -17.73 -25.60 1.77
N ARG A 476 -17.41 -25.82 0.49
CA ARG A 476 -16.71 -24.85 -0.38
C ARG A 476 -17.67 -23.74 -0.79
N GLY A 477 -17.13 -22.56 -1.09
CA GLY A 477 -17.88 -21.46 -1.70
C GLY A 477 -18.08 -21.66 -3.20
N PRO A 478 -18.90 -20.83 -3.85
CA PRO A 478 -19.07 -20.87 -5.29
C PRO A 478 -17.79 -20.39 -6.00
N LEU A 479 -17.51 -20.98 -7.17
CA LEU A 479 -16.46 -20.52 -8.07
C LEU A 479 -17.12 -19.59 -9.10
N LEU A 480 -17.12 -18.29 -8.79
CA LEU A 480 -17.65 -17.25 -9.66
C LEU A 480 -16.49 -16.48 -10.27
N ASP A 481 -16.42 -16.53 -11.61
CA ASP A 481 -15.55 -15.72 -12.46
C ASP A 481 -15.92 -14.24 -12.29
N ARG A 482 -16.97 -13.80 -12.99
CA ARG A 482 -17.57 -12.47 -12.80
C ARG A 482 -18.25 -12.36 -11.43
N ASN A 483 -18.07 -11.21 -10.78
CA ASN A 483 -18.61 -10.87 -9.45
C ASN A 483 -17.95 -11.62 -8.26
N GLY A 484 -16.62 -11.67 -8.23
CA GLY A 484 -15.89 -11.60 -6.97
C GLY A 484 -14.95 -12.76 -6.61
N GLY A 485 -14.68 -13.70 -7.50
CA GLY A 485 -13.56 -14.66 -7.40
C GLY A 485 -13.28 -15.22 -5.99
N TRP A 486 -12.10 -14.91 -5.46
CA TRP A 486 -11.67 -15.33 -4.11
C TRP A 486 -12.58 -14.79 -3.00
N ALA A 487 -13.09 -13.56 -3.07
CA ALA A 487 -14.00 -13.01 -2.07
C ALA A 487 -15.36 -13.72 -2.07
N ALA A 488 -15.89 -14.07 -3.25
CA ALA A 488 -17.10 -14.87 -3.38
C ALA A 488 -16.91 -16.28 -2.79
N PHE A 489 -15.78 -16.92 -3.12
CA PHE A 489 -15.41 -18.24 -2.61
C PHE A 489 -15.21 -18.26 -1.09
N ILE A 490 -14.48 -17.30 -0.52
CA ILE A 490 -14.24 -17.21 0.93
C ILE A 490 -15.56 -16.94 1.67
N SER A 491 -16.38 -16.00 1.19
CA SER A 491 -17.70 -15.70 1.76
C SER A 491 -18.61 -16.93 1.77
N GLY A 492 -18.75 -17.61 0.63
CA GLY A 492 -19.55 -18.83 0.51
C GLY A 492 -19.04 -19.97 1.38
N THR A 493 -17.72 -20.15 1.48
CA THR A 493 -17.09 -21.15 2.35
C THR A 493 -17.43 -20.88 3.82
N ILE A 494 -17.28 -19.63 4.27
CA ILE A 494 -17.60 -19.20 5.64
C ILE A 494 -19.09 -19.41 5.96
N GLN A 495 -19.99 -19.08 5.03
CA GLN A 495 -21.43 -19.29 5.19
C GLN A 495 -21.80 -20.77 5.25
N ASN A 496 -21.24 -21.61 4.38
CA ASN A 496 -21.49 -23.05 4.34
C ASN A 496 -20.96 -23.75 5.61
N VAL A 497 -19.75 -23.38 6.08
CA VAL A 497 -19.18 -23.87 7.35
C VAL A 497 -20.03 -23.43 8.55
N ARG A 498 -20.46 -22.16 8.64
CA ARG A 498 -21.39 -21.69 9.68
C ARG A 498 -22.70 -22.50 9.69
N ALA A 499 -23.33 -22.66 8.53
CA ALA A 499 -24.61 -23.37 8.41
C ALA A 499 -24.50 -24.86 8.74
N TRP A 500 -23.41 -25.53 8.32
CA TRP A 500 -23.18 -26.94 8.61
C TRP A 500 -22.80 -27.20 10.07
N THR A 501 -21.88 -26.41 10.64
CA THR A 501 -21.48 -26.56 12.05
C THR A 501 -22.67 -26.34 13.00
N LEU A 502 -23.56 -25.39 12.70
CA LEU A 502 -24.80 -25.17 13.46
C LEU A 502 -25.76 -26.38 13.38
N LYS A 503 -25.93 -26.97 12.18
CA LYS A 503 -26.74 -28.20 11.98
C LYS A 503 -26.14 -29.38 12.76
N LEU A 504 -24.83 -29.58 12.68
CA LEU A 504 -24.10 -30.62 13.41
C LEU A 504 -24.27 -30.47 14.93
N ASN A 505 -24.09 -29.25 15.45
CA ASN A 505 -24.25 -28.95 16.88
C ASN A 505 -25.69 -29.17 17.36
N THR A 506 -26.69 -28.78 16.57
CA THR A 506 -28.10 -29.05 16.86
C THR A 506 -28.39 -30.56 16.93
N ALA A 507 -27.85 -31.34 15.98
CA ALA A 507 -27.98 -32.80 15.99
C ALA A 507 -27.27 -33.45 17.19
N ALA A 508 -26.05 -33.00 17.51
CA ALA A 508 -25.27 -33.47 18.65
C ALA A 508 -25.95 -33.16 19.99
N LEU A 509 -26.53 -31.97 20.15
CA LEU A 509 -27.35 -31.60 21.31
C LEU A 509 -28.61 -32.47 21.43
N GLY A 510 -29.26 -32.79 20.31
CA GLY A 510 -30.40 -33.72 20.28
C GLY A 510 -30.02 -35.13 20.76
N ILE A 511 -28.93 -35.69 20.21
CA ILE A 511 -28.41 -37.00 20.61
C ILE A 511 -27.99 -37.00 22.09
N TYR A 512 -27.26 -35.98 22.54
CA TYR A 512 -26.87 -35.81 23.95
C TYR A 512 -28.10 -35.78 24.86
N THR A 513 -29.16 -35.07 24.47
CA THR A 513 -30.41 -34.98 25.24
C THR A 513 -31.13 -36.33 25.32
N ILE A 514 -31.22 -37.09 24.23
CA ILE A 514 -31.81 -38.43 24.21
C ILE A 514 -31.01 -39.39 25.11
N LEU A 515 -29.68 -39.42 24.96
CA LEU A 515 -28.80 -40.25 25.79
C LEU A 515 -28.86 -39.86 27.27
N LEU A 516 -29.03 -38.57 27.58
CA LEU A 516 -29.16 -38.06 28.94
C LEU A 516 -30.47 -38.52 29.58
N ILE A 517 -31.60 -38.43 28.87
CA ILE A 517 -32.89 -38.93 29.33
C ILE A 517 -32.83 -40.44 29.59
N LEU A 518 -32.27 -41.22 28.65
CA LEU A 518 -32.08 -42.67 28.81
C LEU A 518 -31.19 -43.00 30.03
N SER A 519 -30.11 -42.25 30.23
CA SER A 519 -29.19 -42.44 31.36
C SER A 519 -29.82 -42.06 32.70
N ILE A 520 -30.63 -41.00 32.76
CA ILE A 520 -31.41 -40.63 33.94
C ILE A 520 -32.40 -41.73 34.31
N VAL A 521 -33.13 -42.27 33.34
CA VAL A 521 -34.09 -43.38 33.57
C VAL A 521 -33.36 -44.65 34.04
N PHE A 522 -32.21 -44.97 33.46
CA PHE A 522 -31.39 -46.11 33.86
C PHE A 522 -30.83 -45.95 35.28
N ILE A 523 -30.17 -44.82 35.59
CA ILE A 523 -29.56 -44.54 36.89
C ILE A 523 -30.64 -44.44 37.99
N SER A 524 -31.77 -43.79 37.70
CA SER A 524 -32.93 -43.75 38.60
C SER A 524 -33.43 -45.15 38.96
N LYS A 525 -33.54 -46.07 37.98
CA LYS A 525 -33.89 -47.48 38.23
C LYS A 525 -32.78 -48.28 38.94
N TRP A 526 -31.50 -47.90 38.76
CA TRP A 526 -30.35 -48.63 39.32
C TRP A 526 -30.07 -48.28 40.78
N ASN A 527 -30.16 -47.00 41.16
CA ASN A 527 -29.86 -46.53 42.53
C ASN A 527 -30.63 -45.26 42.97
N GLY A 528 -31.60 -44.77 42.18
CA GLY A 528 -32.36 -43.55 42.48
C GLY A 528 -31.65 -42.22 42.18
N ALA A 529 -30.34 -42.20 41.93
CA ALA A 529 -29.54 -40.97 41.81
C ALA A 529 -29.67 -40.24 40.45
N GLY A 530 -30.76 -40.48 39.70
CA GLY A 530 -30.95 -39.91 38.35
C GLY A 530 -31.05 -38.38 38.34
N SER A 531 -31.61 -37.77 39.38
CA SER A 531 -31.69 -36.32 39.55
C SER A 531 -30.33 -35.68 39.84
N GLU A 532 -29.49 -36.32 40.67
CA GLU A 532 -28.12 -35.87 40.93
C GLU A 532 -27.25 -35.97 39.68
N PHE A 533 -27.39 -37.07 38.92
CA PHE A 533 -26.70 -37.26 37.65
C PHE A 533 -27.10 -36.20 36.61
N PHE A 534 -28.40 -35.88 36.50
CA PHE A 534 -28.89 -34.79 35.66
C PHE A 534 -28.29 -33.44 36.06
N LEU A 535 -28.38 -33.07 37.34
CA LEU A 535 -27.86 -31.79 37.85
C LEU A 535 -26.34 -31.68 37.67
N SER A 536 -25.61 -32.77 37.83
CA SER A 536 -24.17 -32.85 37.54
C SER A 536 -23.89 -32.62 36.05
N SER A 537 -24.55 -33.38 35.18
CA SER A 537 -24.39 -33.29 33.72
C SER A 537 -24.74 -31.91 33.15
N MET A 538 -25.77 -31.27 33.69
CA MET A 538 -26.16 -29.89 33.33
C MET A 538 -25.14 -28.86 33.83
N LYS A 539 -24.57 -29.02 35.03
CA LYS A 539 -23.49 -28.13 35.51
C LYS A 539 -22.26 -28.19 34.60
N TYR A 540 -21.82 -29.38 34.19
CA TYR A 540 -20.68 -29.52 33.27
C TYR A 540 -20.98 -28.97 31.87
N LEU A 541 -22.19 -29.22 31.33
CA LEU A 541 -22.61 -28.67 30.04
C LEU A 541 -22.64 -27.14 30.07
N LEU A 542 -23.34 -26.54 31.05
CA LEU A 542 -23.44 -25.10 31.22
C LEU A 542 -22.07 -24.45 31.47
N PHE A 543 -21.22 -25.04 32.31
CA PHE A 543 -19.87 -24.53 32.57
C PHE A 543 -19.03 -24.52 31.29
N THR A 544 -18.88 -25.65 30.61
CA THR A 544 -18.06 -25.75 29.37
C THR A 544 -18.54 -24.80 28.28
N HIS A 545 -19.85 -24.75 28.02
CA HIS A 545 -20.40 -23.93 26.95
C HIS A 545 -20.38 -22.44 27.31
N SER A 546 -20.65 -22.08 28.58
CA SER A 546 -20.51 -20.68 29.04
C SER A 546 -19.05 -20.22 28.99
N THR A 547 -18.09 -21.06 29.36
CA THR A 547 -16.65 -20.74 29.25
C THR A 547 -16.24 -20.53 27.79
N ILE A 548 -16.61 -21.42 26.87
CA ILE A 548 -16.29 -21.29 25.43
C ILE A 548 -16.94 -20.03 24.85
N ALA A 549 -18.22 -19.78 25.13
CA ALA A 549 -18.92 -18.59 24.68
C ALA A 549 -18.34 -17.30 25.28
N THR A 550 -17.92 -17.32 26.55
CA THR A 550 -17.26 -16.17 27.21
C THR A 550 -15.89 -15.89 26.60
N ILE A 551 -15.11 -16.92 26.29
CA ILE A 551 -13.81 -16.76 25.60
C ILE A 551 -14.01 -16.20 24.19
N GLY A 552 -14.93 -16.76 23.39
CA GLY A 552 -15.23 -16.25 22.05
C GLY A 552 -15.73 -14.79 22.08
N CYS A 553 -16.65 -14.47 22.99
CA CYS A 553 -17.13 -13.11 23.20
C CYS A 553 -16.00 -12.16 23.64
N PHE A 554 -15.14 -12.58 24.57
CA PHE A 554 -13.98 -11.79 25.01
C PHE A 554 -12.99 -11.52 23.86
N LEU A 555 -12.68 -12.52 23.02
CA LEU A 555 -11.82 -12.34 21.85
C LEU A 555 -12.44 -11.37 20.84
N ILE A 556 -13.74 -11.48 20.55
CA ILE A 556 -14.45 -10.55 19.66
C ILE A 556 -14.53 -9.14 20.25
N LEU A 557 -14.65 -8.99 21.58
CA LEU A 557 -14.57 -7.70 22.27
C LEU A 557 -13.16 -7.10 22.29
N MET A 558 -12.11 -7.93 22.30
CA MET A 558 -10.72 -7.48 22.14
C MET A 558 -10.46 -7.00 20.71
N VAL A 559 -10.91 -7.73 19.69
CA VAL A 559 -10.82 -7.31 18.29
C VAL A 559 -11.60 -6.00 18.08
N ASN A 560 -12.86 -5.90 18.52
CA ASN A 560 -13.67 -4.68 18.41
C ASN A 560 -13.08 -3.44 19.12
N LYS A 561 -12.13 -3.62 20.05
CA LYS A 561 -11.41 -2.54 20.76
C LYS A 561 -9.99 -2.31 20.24
N SER A 562 -9.60 -3.00 19.17
CA SER A 562 -8.32 -2.76 18.51
C SER A 562 -8.38 -1.52 17.63
N GLU A 563 -7.25 -0.82 17.52
CA GLU A 563 -7.07 0.32 16.62
C GLU A 563 -7.38 -0.06 15.16
N TRP A 564 -6.94 -1.26 14.73
CA TRP A 564 -7.27 -1.86 13.44
C TRP A 564 -8.80 -1.89 13.18
N ALA A 565 -9.58 -2.44 14.12
CA ALA A 565 -11.03 -2.53 13.99
C ALA A 565 -11.72 -1.16 14.01
N GLU A 566 -11.24 -0.20 14.81
CA GLU A 566 -11.81 1.16 14.86
C GLU A 566 -11.59 1.91 13.54
N GLN A 567 -10.39 1.81 12.95
CA GLN A 567 -10.05 2.51 11.70
C GLN A 567 -10.80 1.92 10.49
N ILE A 568 -11.08 0.61 10.49
CA ILE A 568 -11.98 -0.04 9.53
C ILE A 568 -13.43 0.43 9.73
N LYS A 569 -13.96 0.32 10.95
CA LYS A 569 -15.36 0.66 11.23
C LYS A 569 -15.68 2.16 11.12
N SER A 570 -14.68 3.03 11.18
CA SER A 570 -14.82 4.47 10.91
C SER A 570 -14.58 4.88 9.45
N GLY A 571 -14.31 3.93 8.55
CA GLY A 571 -14.06 4.23 7.13
C GLY A 571 -12.81 5.08 6.89
N ARG A 572 -11.80 4.95 7.76
CA ARG A 572 -10.53 5.70 7.71
C ARG A 572 -9.38 4.88 7.17
N LEU A 573 -9.38 3.57 7.42
CA LEU A 573 -8.44 2.65 6.79
C LEU A 573 -8.68 2.66 5.28
N LEU A 574 -7.63 2.90 4.49
CA LEU A 574 -7.64 2.92 3.01
C LEU A 574 -8.65 3.89 2.36
N ALA A 575 -9.11 4.91 3.10
CA ALA A 575 -10.02 5.92 2.56
C ALA A 575 -9.38 6.67 1.38
N ARG A 576 -10.15 6.97 0.33
CA ARG A 576 -9.71 7.81 -0.82
C ARG A 576 -8.98 9.07 -0.31
N PRO A 577 -7.80 9.46 -0.82
CA PRO A 577 -7.04 10.62 -0.34
C PRO A 577 -7.70 11.95 -0.72
N PHE A 578 -8.42 11.99 -1.84
CA PHE A 578 -9.17 13.16 -2.32
C PHE A 578 -10.67 12.92 -2.09
N PRO A 579 -11.43 13.90 -1.59
CA PRO A 579 -12.90 13.82 -1.55
C PRO A 579 -13.50 14.20 -2.91
N GLU A 580 -14.68 13.66 -3.21
CA GLU A 580 -15.51 14.09 -4.37
C GLU A 580 -15.65 15.62 -4.40
N ILE A 581 -15.29 16.23 -5.54
CA ILE A 581 -15.28 17.68 -5.69
C ILE A 581 -16.67 18.15 -6.14
N SER A 582 -17.32 19.00 -5.33
CA SER A 582 -18.64 19.52 -5.68
C SER A 582 -18.60 20.35 -6.97
N PRO A 583 -19.46 20.07 -7.97
CA PRO A 583 -19.48 20.82 -9.24
C PRO A 583 -19.68 22.34 -9.10
N VAL A 584 -20.20 22.79 -7.95
CA VAL A 584 -20.43 24.21 -7.62
C VAL A 584 -19.14 24.99 -7.39
N GLU A 585 -18.00 24.32 -7.11
CA GLU A 585 -16.72 25.00 -6.89
C GLU A 585 -15.83 25.15 -8.15
N THR A 586 -16.39 25.00 -9.34
CA THR A 586 -15.67 25.03 -10.64
C THR A 586 -15.25 26.44 -11.09
N ALA A 587 -15.67 27.49 -10.39
CA ALA A 587 -15.64 28.88 -10.86
C ALA A 587 -14.27 29.62 -10.82
N ASP A 588 -13.14 28.93 -10.59
CA ASP A 588 -11.79 29.55 -10.56
C ASP A 588 -10.69 28.62 -11.11
N ASN A 589 -10.89 28.12 -12.34
CA ASN A 589 -9.86 27.42 -13.12
C ASN A 589 -9.29 28.38 -14.18
N SER A 590 -8.29 29.17 -13.79
CA SER A 590 -7.70 30.22 -14.61
C SER A 590 -6.55 29.74 -15.51
N GLY A 591 -6.89 29.01 -16.59
CA GLY A 591 -5.98 28.72 -17.71
C GLY A 591 -6.21 27.37 -18.39
N PRO A 592 -5.65 27.13 -19.59
CA PRO A 592 -5.63 25.82 -20.22
C PRO A 592 -4.76 24.84 -19.43
N THR A 593 -5.15 23.57 -19.42
CA THR A 593 -4.39 22.48 -18.79
C THR A 593 -3.31 21.93 -19.72
N THR A 594 -2.32 21.23 -19.18
CA THR A 594 -1.24 20.60 -19.96
C THR A 594 -0.68 19.34 -19.26
N VAL A 595 0.17 18.59 -19.95
CA VAL A 595 0.95 17.46 -19.41
C VAL A 595 2.40 17.94 -19.18
N PRO A 596 3.11 17.48 -18.12
CA PRO A 596 4.49 17.89 -17.87
C PRO A 596 5.46 17.36 -18.91
N GLU A 597 6.41 18.21 -19.28
CA GLU A 597 7.61 17.82 -20.01
C GLU A 597 8.79 17.73 -19.03
N LYS A 598 9.78 16.91 -19.36
CA LYS A 598 10.96 16.65 -18.52
C LYS A 598 11.68 17.93 -18.04
N GLY A 599 11.69 18.97 -18.89
CA GLY A 599 12.34 20.25 -18.61
C GLY A 599 11.54 21.17 -17.68
N ASP A 600 10.27 20.90 -17.40
CA ASP A 600 9.41 21.83 -16.67
C ASP A 600 9.75 21.96 -15.18
N VAL A 601 9.52 23.16 -14.64
CA VAL A 601 9.58 23.46 -13.21
C VAL A 601 8.19 23.25 -12.60
N LEU A 602 8.11 22.27 -11.71
CA LEU A 602 6.88 21.65 -11.25
C LEU A 602 6.52 22.09 -9.83
N ILE A 603 5.42 22.83 -9.70
CA ILE A 603 4.87 23.36 -8.45
C ILE A 603 3.61 22.58 -8.08
N GLY A 604 3.79 21.44 -7.41
CA GLY A 604 2.70 20.64 -6.86
C GLY A 604 2.02 21.28 -5.65
N CYS A 605 0.84 20.78 -5.31
CA CYS A 605 0.22 20.99 -4.00
C CYS A 605 -0.30 19.69 -3.36
N ARG A 606 -0.20 18.56 -4.07
CA ARG A 606 -0.58 17.23 -3.58
C ARG A 606 0.56 16.44 -2.95
N PHE A 607 1.83 16.89 -2.99
CA PHE A 607 2.94 16.15 -2.36
C PHE A 607 3.22 16.53 -0.90
N ASP A 608 2.91 17.75 -0.45
CA ASP A 608 3.30 18.24 0.88
C ASP A 608 2.67 17.39 2.01
N SER A 609 3.46 16.55 2.70
CA SER A 609 3.05 15.77 3.88
C SER A 609 4.22 14.97 4.46
N THR A 610 4.37 15.06 5.78
CA THR A 610 5.30 14.25 6.58
C THR A 610 5.18 12.74 6.41
N ASP A 611 4.04 12.25 5.93
CA ASP A 611 3.76 10.82 5.77
C ASP A 611 4.25 10.26 4.43
N LEU A 612 4.48 11.11 3.40
CA LEU A 612 5.02 10.67 2.12
C LEU A 612 6.53 10.35 2.14
N ALA A 613 7.23 10.65 3.25
CA ALA A 613 8.67 10.43 3.41
C ALA A 613 9.50 10.98 2.24
N ALA A 614 10.24 10.16 1.47
CA ALA A 614 10.98 10.61 0.29
C ALA A 614 10.13 11.41 -0.71
N TYR A 615 8.87 10.98 -0.91
CA TYR A 615 7.99 11.55 -1.92
C TYR A 615 7.46 12.95 -1.55
N ASP A 616 7.58 13.37 -0.29
CA ASP A 616 7.34 14.78 0.12
C ASP A 616 8.28 15.76 -0.62
N SER A 617 9.46 15.29 -1.03
CA SER A 617 10.43 16.03 -1.85
C SER A 617 10.53 15.53 -3.29
N PHE A 618 9.60 14.71 -3.80
CA PHE A 618 9.74 14.06 -5.12
C PHE A 618 9.97 15.06 -6.26
N LEU A 619 9.24 16.19 -6.23
CA LEU A 619 9.34 17.22 -7.25
C LEU A 619 10.64 18.03 -7.19
N ASP A 620 11.32 18.16 -6.05
CA ASP A 620 12.61 18.89 -5.95
C ASP A 620 13.70 18.24 -6.84
N TYR A 621 13.57 16.95 -7.12
CA TYR A 621 14.52 16.15 -7.91
C TYR A 621 14.07 15.91 -9.36
N HIS A 622 12.88 16.38 -9.75
CA HIS A 622 12.45 16.41 -11.16
C HIS A 622 13.51 17.15 -12.02
N PRO A 623 13.87 16.71 -13.24
CA PRO A 623 15.01 17.28 -13.96
C PRO A 623 14.94 18.81 -14.15
N GLY A 624 13.77 19.35 -14.54
CA GLY A 624 13.55 20.79 -14.63
C GLY A 624 13.65 21.52 -13.28
N ASN A 625 13.03 20.99 -12.22
CA ASN A 625 13.15 21.54 -10.86
C ASN A 625 14.60 21.53 -10.38
N ARG A 626 15.33 20.42 -10.60
CA ARG A 626 16.71 20.26 -10.15
C ARG A 626 17.63 21.30 -10.79
N ALA A 627 17.48 21.54 -12.10
CA ALA A 627 18.24 22.56 -12.82
C ALA A 627 17.93 23.98 -12.30
N TRP A 628 16.64 24.33 -12.17
CA TRP A 628 16.21 25.63 -11.65
C TRP A 628 16.59 25.85 -10.18
N LEU A 629 16.53 24.82 -9.33
CA LEU A 629 17.01 24.87 -7.94
C LEU A 629 18.54 25.05 -7.87
N GLN A 630 19.31 24.44 -8.78
CA GLN A 630 20.75 24.66 -8.89
C GLN A 630 21.07 26.11 -9.30
N ALA A 631 20.33 26.69 -10.25
CA ALA A 631 20.44 28.11 -10.60
C ALA A 631 20.09 29.05 -9.43
N ILE A 632 19.02 28.75 -8.68
CA ILE A 632 18.64 29.46 -7.46
C ILE A 632 19.74 29.37 -6.38
N LEU A 633 20.31 28.18 -6.15
CA LEU A 633 21.37 27.97 -5.18
C LEU A 633 22.64 28.74 -5.56
N SER A 634 22.98 28.81 -6.85
CA SER A 634 24.08 29.64 -7.36
C SER A 634 23.89 31.12 -6.99
N VAL A 635 22.70 31.68 -7.23
CA VAL A 635 22.37 33.07 -6.87
C VAL A 635 22.33 33.30 -5.36
N ALA A 636 21.73 32.38 -4.58
CA ALA A 636 21.66 32.51 -3.13
C ALA A 636 23.05 32.47 -2.47
N ASN A 637 23.89 31.51 -2.86
CA ASN A 637 25.27 31.41 -2.36
C ASN A 637 26.13 32.62 -2.76
N SER A 638 25.90 33.18 -3.95
CA SER A 638 26.59 34.39 -4.42
C SER A 638 26.11 35.67 -3.71
N TYR A 639 24.87 35.70 -3.23
CA TYR A 639 24.24 36.88 -2.60
C TYR A 639 23.47 36.53 -1.32
N PRO A 640 24.14 36.19 -0.20
CA PRO A 640 23.47 35.85 1.07
C PRO A 640 22.51 36.94 1.59
N SER A 641 22.85 38.21 1.36
CA SER A 641 21.99 39.38 1.65
C SER A 641 21.08 39.75 0.48
N PHE A 642 20.58 38.77 -0.29
CA PHE A 642 19.77 39.00 -1.49
C PHE A 642 18.60 39.96 -1.26
N THR A 643 17.96 39.89 -0.09
CA THR A 643 16.85 40.77 0.29
C THR A 643 17.22 42.24 0.36
N ASP A 644 18.48 42.57 0.65
CA ASP A 644 18.95 43.93 0.93
C ASP A 644 19.54 44.63 -0.31
N LEU A 645 19.72 43.86 -1.39
CA LEU A 645 20.05 44.38 -2.72
C LEU A 645 18.94 45.31 -3.23
N SER A 646 19.32 46.28 -4.07
CA SER A 646 18.38 47.19 -4.73
C SER A 646 17.39 46.44 -5.62
N SER A 647 16.17 46.97 -5.77
CA SER A 647 15.10 46.35 -6.57
C SER A 647 15.60 45.93 -7.95
N GLY A 648 16.11 46.88 -8.75
CA GLY A 648 16.59 46.62 -10.11
C GLY A 648 17.70 45.56 -10.20
N PHE A 649 18.54 45.41 -9.18
CA PHE A 649 19.58 44.37 -9.19
C PHE A 649 19.03 42.98 -8.81
N ARG A 650 18.11 42.89 -7.83
CA ARG A 650 17.34 41.66 -7.58
C ARG A 650 16.52 41.25 -8.80
N ASP A 651 15.89 42.24 -9.43
CA ASP A 651 15.05 42.06 -10.61
C ASP A 651 15.86 41.51 -11.79
N ALA A 652 17.11 41.96 -11.97
CA ALA A 652 18.06 41.39 -12.93
C ALA A 652 18.48 39.95 -12.57
N LEU A 653 18.83 39.68 -11.31
CA LEU A 653 19.20 38.32 -10.87
C LEU A 653 18.06 37.30 -11.04
N ILE A 654 16.82 37.68 -10.70
CA ILE A 654 15.63 36.83 -10.94
C ILE A 654 15.41 36.62 -12.44
N SER A 655 15.60 37.66 -13.26
CA SER A 655 15.43 37.56 -14.71
C SER A 655 16.49 36.64 -15.34
N HIS A 656 17.74 36.68 -14.86
CA HIS A 656 18.79 35.77 -15.28
C HIS A 656 18.45 34.29 -14.97
N VAL A 657 18.00 33.98 -13.74
CA VAL A 657 17.58 32.61 -13.37
C VAL A 657 16.40 32.15 -14.23
N LEU A 658 15.43 33.02 -14.49
CA LEU A 658 14.30 32.70 -15.36
C LEU A 658 14.74 32.48 -16.80
N GLU A 659 15.63 33.32 -17.35
CA GLU A 659 16.08 33.21 -18.73
C GLU A 659 16.95 31.97 -18.96
N ASP A 660 17.81 31.62 -18.00
CA ASP A 660 18.59 30.37 -18.00
C ASP A 660 17.68 29.12 -17.90
N THR A 661 16.64 29.17 -17.06
CA THR A 661 15.63 28.11 -16.96
C THR A 661 14.82 27.97 -18.26
N LEU A 662 14.27 29.08 -18.78
CA LEU A 662 13.37 29.09 -19.93
C LEU A 662 14.09 28.87 -21.28
N ALA A 663 15.42 29.03 -21.35
CA ALA A 663 16.22 28.82 -22.57
C ALA A 663 16.04 27.40 -23.15
N ASN A 664 15.81 26.41 -22.29
CA ASN A 664 15.63 25.00 -22.66
C ASN A 664 14.16 24.64 -23.01
N LYS A 665 13.33 25.64 -23.37
CA LYS A 665 11.87 25.55 -23.59
C LYS A 665 11.03 25.22 -22.34
N SER A 666 11.65 24.98 -21.19
CA SER A 666 11.01 24.71 -19.91
C SER A 666 9.88 25.69 -19.59
N ARG A 667 8.80 25.18 -18.99
CA ARG A 667 7.65 25.95 -18.52
C ARG A 667 7.61 25.87 -16.98
N PHE A 668 6.91 26.81 -16.35
CA PHE A 668 6.56 26.68 -14.93
C PHE A 668 5.12 26.19 -14.85
N LEU A 669 4.92 24.99 -14.31
CA LEU A 669 3.60 24.38 -14.15
C LEU A 669 3.19 24.43 -12.69
N ARG A 670 1.94 24.84 -12.43
CA ARG A 670 1.34 24.79 -11.09
C ARG A 670 0.14 23.87 -11.10
N GLN A 671 0.09 22.97 -10.13
CA GLN A 671 -1.05 22.10 -9.91
C GLN A 671 -2.26 22.89 -9.40
N ASN A 672 -3.44 22.66 -9.99
CA ASN A 672 -4.71 23.17 -9.46
C ASN A 672 -5.27 22.23 -8.36
N LYS A 673 -6.49 22.47 -7.87
CA LYS A 673 -7.11 21.60 -6.84
C LYS A 673 -7.60 20.24 -7.37
N PHE A 674 -7.94 20.16 -8.66
CA PHE A 674 -8.47 18.98 -9.35
C PHE A 674 -7.37 17.96 -9.67
N GLY A 675 -6.13 18.43 -9.84
CA GLY A 675 -4.94 17.61 -10.11
C GLY A 675 -4.16 18.10 -11.33
N ASP A 676 -4.83 18.85 -12.21
CA ASP A 676 -4.31 19.31 -13.49
C ASP A 676 -3.18 20.34 -13.36
N TRP A 677 -2.33 20.38 -14.36
CA TRP A 677 -1.26 21.37 -14.49
C TRP A 677 -1.71 22.58 -15.29
N ILE A 678 -1.48 23.78 -14.75
CA ILE A 678 -1.71 25.05 -15.45
C ILE A 678 -0.37 25.77 -15.63
N VAL A 679 -0.11 26.26 -16.85
CA VAL A 679 1.10 27.04 -17.17
C VAL A 679 1.06 28.40 -16.46
N LEU A 680 2.08 28.71 -15.68
CA LEU A 680 2.20 30.00 -15.00
C LEU A 680 2.61 31.14 -15.94
N THR A 681 2.02 32.32 -15.71
CA THR A 681 2.44 33.55 -16.40
C THR A 681 3.88 33.94 -16.03
N LYS A 682 4.61 34.65 -16.90
CA LYS A 682 5.97 35.15 -16.60
C LYS A 682 6.02 35.99 -15.30
N ARG A 683 4.92 36.66 -14.92
CA ARG A 683 4.78 37.34 -13.62
C ARG A 683 4.74 36.34 -12.46
N SER A 684 3.89 35.32 -12.53
CA SER A 684 3.73 34.30 -11.49
C SER A 684 5.00 33.48 -11.29
N SER A 685 5.67 33.06 -12.37
CA SER A 685 6.96 32.31 -12.30
C SER A 685 8.08 33.13 -11.66
N ARG A 686 8.07 34.45 -11.90
CA ARG A 686 8.99 35.43 -11.30
C ARG A 686 8.72 35.65 -9.81
N GLU A 687 7.46 35.81 -9.44
CA GLU A 687 7.04 35.92 -8.04
C GLU A 687 7.36 34.64 -7.26
N TYR A 688 7.23 33.46 -7.88
CA TYR A 688 7.62 32.18 -7.29
C TYR A 688 9.14 32.05 -7.13
N THR A 689 9.92 32.27 -8.19
CA THR A 689 11.39 32.24 -8.17
C THR A 689 11.97 33.21 -7.11
N LEU A 690 11.36 34.39 -6.93
CA LEU A 690 11.70 35.32 -5.85
C LEU A 690 11.51 34.70 -4.45
N ARG A 691 10.36 34.06 -4.17
CA ARG A 691 10.10 33.42 -2.87
C ARG A 691 11.11 32.31 -2.56
N GLU A 692 11.52 31.57 -3.58
CA GLU A 692 12.45 30.44 -3.44
C GLU A 692 13.90 30.91 -3.20
N ILE A 693 14.38 31.96 -3.90
CA ILE A 693 15.66 32.62 -3.57
C ILE A 693 15.63 33.18 -2.13
N VAL A 694 14.50 33.74 -1.68
CA VAL A 694 14.33 34.20 -0.29
C VAL A 694 14.40 33.02 0.69
N LYS A 695 13.78 31.87 0.39
CA LYS A 695 13.84 30.66 1.24
C LYS A 695 15.26 30.08 1.34
N MET A 696 16.06 30.10 0.28
CA MET A 696 17.45 29.62 0.36
C MET A 696 18.32 30.51 1.26
N ASN A 697 18.09 31.83 1.24
CA ASN A 697 18.82 32.79 2.07
C ASN A 697 18.32 32.87 3.53
N HIS A 698 17.06 32.50 3.79
CA HIS A 698 16.42 32.63 5.11
C HIS A 698 15.85 31.28 5.61
N PRO A 699 16.66 30.44 6.29
CA PRO A 699 16.25 29.10 6.73
C PRO A 699 14.99 29.06 7.60
N LEU A 700 14.74 30.09 8.42
CA LEU A 700 13.52 30.20 9.22
C LEU A 700 12.27 30.42 8.34
N ILE A 701 12.37 31.21 7.27
CA ILE A 701 11.28 31.40 6.31
C ILE A 701 11.03 30.09 5.54
N ARG A 702 12.09 29.37 5.15
CA ARG A 702 11.97 28.04 4.51
C ARG A 702 11.27 27.02 5.40
N ALA A 703 11.59 26.99 6.70
CA ALA A 703 10.92 26.12 7.66
C ALA A 703 9.43 26.50 7.82
N LEU A 704 9.13 27.78 8.04
CA LEU A 704 7.75 28.25 8.21
C LEU A 704 6.88 28.03 6.97
N ASP A 705 7.43 28.22 5.77
CA ASP A 705 6.73 27.96 4.50
C ASP A 705 6.35 26.46 4.34
N ARG A 706 7.25 25.56 4.76
CA ARG A 706 7.04 24.10 4.69
C ARG A 706 6.01 23.62 5.72
N GLU A 707 6.08 24.10 6.96
CA GLU A 707 5.05 23.80 7.98
C GLU A 707 3.66 24.33 7.57
N VAL A 708 3.59 25.52 6.94
CA VAL A 708 2.34 26.06 6.39
C VAL A 708 1.84 25.22 5.21
N ALA A 709 2.73 24.70 4.36
CA ALA A 709 2.35 23.78 3.28
C ALA A 709 1.79 22.44 3.81
N TYR A 710 2.41 21.84 4.84
CA TYR A 710 1.88 20.66 5.52
C TYR A 710 0.49 20.91 6.12
N MET A 711 0.29 22.04 6.81
CA MET A 711 -1.02 22.39 7.39
C MET A 711 -2.09 22.65 6.32
N LEU A 712 -1.70 23.17 5.15
CA LEU A 712 -2.59 23.30 3.99
C LEU A 712 -2.98 21.93 3.43
N ALA A 713 -2.04 21.01 3.30
CA ALA A 713 -2.29 19.67 2.79
C ALA A 713 -3.11 18.80 3.74
N ASP A 714 -2.90 18.85 5.07
CA ASP A 714 -3.79 18.18 6.03
C ASP A 714 -5.21 18.78 6.00
N SER A 715 -5.33 20.10 5.81
CA SER A 715 -6.62 20.78 5.61
C SER A 715 -7.36 20.36 4.33
N ARG A 716 -6.65 19.87 3.31
CA ARG A 716 -7.18 19.47 1.99
C ARG A 716 -7.42 17.97 1.85
N PHE A 717 -6.47 17.15 2.29
CA PHE A 717 -6.38 15.71 2.00
C PHE A 717 -6.35 14.86 3.28
N GLY A 718 -6.01 15.47 4.43
CA GLY A 718 -5.87 14.80 5.71
C GLY A 718 -7.21 14.40 6.34
N LEU A 719 -7.26 13.16 6.85
CA LEU A 719 -8.48 12.49 7.34
C LEU A 719 -9.27 13.29 8.41
N LYS A 720 -8.60 14.17 9.15
CA LYS A 720 -9.17 14.91 10.29
C LYS A 720 -9.85 16.22 9.91
N LEU A 721 -9.34 16.92 8.89
CA LEU A 721 -9.77 18.27 8.55
C LEU A 721 -10.51 18.38 7.21
N ARG A 722 -10.18 17.55 6.21
CA ARG A 722 -10.71 17.65 4.83
C ARG A 722 -12.23 17.59 4.70
N SER A 723 -12.91 16.91 5.62
CA SER A 723 -14.38 16.78 5.66
C SER A 723 -15.06 17.89 6.47
N THR A 724 -14.30 18.75 7.15
CA THR A 724 -14.82 19.78 8.04
C THR A 724 -14.92 21.13 7.34
N LYS A 725 -15.94 21.94 7.65
CA LYS A 725 -16.01 23.32 7.13
C LYS A 725 -14.90 24.23 7.67
N LEU A 726 -14.23 23.84 8.76
CA LEU A 726 -13.00 24.46 9.22
C LEU A 726 -11.88 24.26 8.20
N GLY A 727 -11.50 23.02 7.90
CA GLY A 727 -10.45 22.67 6.92
C GLY A 727 -10.76 23.14 5.49
N GLN A 728 -12.00 22.91 5.02
CA GLN A 728 -12.42 23.25 3.66
C GLN A 728 -12.40 24.76 3.37
N LYS A 729 -12.75 25.62 4.34
CA LYS A 729 -12.97 27.06 4.08
C LYS A 729 -12.09 28.00 4.90
N HIS A 730 -11.92 27.73 6.19
CA HIS A 730 -11.32 28.70 7.11
C HIS A 730 -9.82 28.48 7.31
N SER A 731 -9.36 27.23 7.44
CA SER A 731 -7.94 26.91 7.58
C SER A 731 -7.16 27.32 6.33
N GLN A 732 -7.60 26.90 5.14
CA GLN A 732 -6.89 27.16 3.90
C GLN A 732 -6.69 28.66 3.62
N LEU A 733 -7.78 29.44 3.58
CA LEU A 733 -7.70 30.90 3.38
C LEU A 733 -6.84 31.62 4.44
N SER A 734 -6.83 31.13 5.68
CA SER A 734 -5.99 31.71 6.74
C SER A 734 -4.51 31.38 6.54
N LEU A 735 -4.20 30.11 6.23
CA LEU A 735 -2.84 29.61 6.02
C LEU A 735 -2.22 30.17 4.74
N GLU A 736 -2.97 30.31 3.65
CA GLU A 736 -2.52 30.96 2.41
C GLU A 736 -2.16 32.42 2.66
N ARG A 737 -3.02 33.17 3.35
CA ARG A 737 -2.75 34.56 3.74
C ARG A 737 -1.55 34.69 4.68
N TRP A 738 -1.32 33.72 5.57
CA TRP A 738 -0.11 33.66 6.39
C TRP A 738 1.13 33.37 5.53
N ARG A 739 1.03 32.44 4.57
CA ARG A 739 2.11 32.08 3.63
C ARG A 739 2.55 33.30 2.81
N GLU A 740 1.62 34.12 2.34
CA GLU A 740 1.93 35.38 1.66
C GLU A 740 2.64 36.38 2.57
N GLN A 741 2.20 36.51 3.82
CA GLN A 741 2.80 37.42 4.81
C GLN A 741 4.23 37.03 5.23
N LEU A 742 4.69 35.79 4.97
CA LEU A 742 6.09 35.40 5.14
C LEU A 742 7.03 36.07 4.11
N PHE A 743 6.51 36.46 2.94
CA PHE A 743 7.30 37.01 1.82
C PHE A 743 7.04 38.49 1.54
N LEU A 744 5.95 39.05 2.07
CA LEU A 744 5.70 40.49 2.03
C LEU A 744 6.65 41.22 3.00
N ARG A 745 7.48 42.14 2.48
CA ARG A 745 8.15 43.12 3.34
C ARG A 745 7.10 43.98 4.06
N ARG A 746 7.37 44.36 5.30
CA ARG A 746 6.58 45.40 6.01
C ARG A 746 6.80 46.80 5.44
N ASP A 747 7.84 46.98 4.64
CA ASP A 747 8.19 48.24 4.00
C ASP A 747 7.46 48.38 2.66
N ASN A 748 6.54 49.33 2.62
CA ASN A 748 5.65 49.71 1.51
C ASN A 748 4.51 48.70 1.21
N ALA A 749 3.28 49.17 1.40
CA ALA A 749 2.13 48.61 0.69
C ALA A 749 2.31 48.82 -0.82
N LEU A 750 1.85 47.85 -1.61
CA LEU A 750 1.56 48.08 -3.02
C LEU A 750 0.46 49.14 -3.12
N PRO A 751 0.60 50.21 -3.93
CA PRO A 751 -0.50 51.13 -4.23
C PRO A 751 -1.63 50.39 -4.96
N ASP A 752 -2.88 50.80 -4.72
CA ASP A 752 -4.05 50.25 -5.43
C ASP A 752 -3.94 50.43 -6.96
N ASP A 753 -4.47 49.46 -7.71
CA ASP A 753 -4.32 49.27 -9.17
C ASP A 753 -5.07 50.32 -10.05
N GLN A 754 -4.98 51.63 -9.75
CA GLN A 754 -5.64 52.68 -10.56
C GLN A 754 -4.82 53.92 -10.95
N GLU A 755 -3.64 54.20 -10.37
CA GLU A 755 -2.86 55.42 -10.67
C GLU A 755 -1.56 55.18 -11.47
N LEU A 756 -1.65 54.52 -12.63
CA LEU A 756 -0.49 54.25 -13.52
C LEU A 756 -0.62 54.82 -14.95
N PHE A 757 -1.55 55.76 -15.18
CA PHE A 757 -1.72 56.46 -16.47
C PHE A 757 -1.90 57.99 -16.34
N LYS A 758 -0.88 58.70 -15.86
CA LYS A 758 -0.71 60.16 -16.11
C LYS A 758 0.77 60.50 -16.35
N PRO A 759 1.11 61.35 -17.35
CA PRO A 759 2.46 61.87 -17.52
C PRO A 759 2.92 62.77 -16.36
N ILE A 760 4.24 62.90 -16.18
CA ILE A 760 4.86 63.70 -15.12
C ILE A 760 4.77 65.20 -15.45
N SER A 761 3.60 65.83 -15.23
CA SER A 761 3.44 67.27 -15.48
C SER A 761 2.35 68.01 -14.67
N SER A 762 2.02 67.59 -13.44
CA SER A 762 1.23 68.44 -12.51
C SER A 762 1.27 67.99 -11.04
N VAL A 763 2.36 68.30 -10.32
CA VAL A 763 2.31 68.38 -8.84
C VAL A 763 2.24 69.85 -8.45
N ILE A 764 1.01 70.34 -8.18
CA ILE A 764 0.66 71.52 -7.36
C ILE A 764 -0.88 71.64 -7.35
N SER A 765 -1.50 71.48 -6.17
CA SER A 765 -2.60 72.29 -5.60
C SER A 765 -3.57 71.47 -4.72
N ALA A 766 -3.85 72.01 -3.53
CA ALA A 766 -5.00 71.78 -2.63
C ALA A 766 -5.47 70.34 -2.32
N GLY A 767 -5.48 69.98 -1.02
CA GLY A 767 -6.22 68.82 -0.49
C GLY A 767 -7.59 69.19 0.10
N GLY A 768 -8.37 68.18 0.50
CA GLY A 768 -9.68 68.31 1.14
C GLY A 768 -10.09 67.04 1.91
N PHE A 769 -11.01 67.16 2.88
CA PHE A 769 -11.31 66.11 3.87
C PHE A 769 -12.75 65.53 3.73
N THR A 770 -12.85 64.20 3.68
CA THR A 770 -13.96 63.38 4.26
C THR A 770 -15.37 63.46 3.59
N PRO A 771 -16.45 62.76 4.07
CA PRO A 771 -16.65 61.34 3.77
C PRO A 771 -18.12 60.89 3.45
N ARG A 772 -18.28 59.60 3.06
CA ARG A 772 -19.51 58.75 3.08
C ARG A 772 -20.77 59.18 2.30
N SER A 773 -21.28 58.25 1.47
CA SER A 773 -22.58 57.58 1.72
C SER A 773 -22.81 56.38 0.77
N LEU A 774 -23.67 55.42 1.14
CA LEU A 774 -24.29 54.46 0.21
C LEU A 774 -25.73 54.91 -0.10
N ALA A 775 -26.19 54.74 -1.35
CA ALA A 775 -27.62 54.71 -1.68
C ALA A 775 -27.89 53.95 -3.00
N ALA A 776 -28.87 53.03 -2.93
CA ALA A 776 -29.75 52.50 -3.98
C ALA A 776 -29.30 52.37 -5.46
N LEU A 777 -29.40 51.14 -6.00
CA LEU A 777 -29.60 50.86 -7.43
C LEU A 777 -30.99 50.21 -7.66
N PRO A 778 -31.83 50.73 -8.58
CA PRO A 778 -33.09 50.09 -8.99
C PRO A 778 -32.92 48.96 -10.03
N ARG A 779 -34.03 48.29 -10.37
CA ARG A 779 -34.11 47.16 -11.31
C ARG A 779 -34.12 47.62 -12.79
N PRO A 780 -33.62 46.81 -13.74
CA PRO A 780 -33.72 47.07 -15.18
C PRO A 780 -35.09 46.68 -15.77
N GLY A 781 -35.42 47.22 -16.96
CA GLY A 781 -36.61 46.83 -17.73
C GLY A 781 -36.59 47.28 -19.21
N SER A 782 -36.65 46.30 -20.12
CA SER A 782 -37.18 46.32 -21.50
C SER A 782 -36.77 47.40 -22.53
N ASN A 783 -36.20 46.90 -23.65
CA ASN A 783 -36.44 47.27 -25.07
C ASN A 783 -35.97 48.67 -25.57
N GLN A 784 -34.97 48.79 -26.47
CA GLN A 784 -34.92 48.49 -27.94
C GLN A 784 -35.52 49.60 -28.85
N PRO A 785 -35.11 49.75 -30.14
CA PRO A 785 -33.84 49.40 -30.83
C PRO A 785 -33.35 50.50 -31.83
N GLN A 786 -32.46 50.15 -32.79
CA GLN A 786 -32.03 50.90 -34.01
C GLN A 786 -31.06 52.09 -33.80
N HIS A 787 -30.12 52.43 -34.70
CA HIS A 787 -29.52 51.82 -35.92
C HIS A 787 -28.19 52.58 -36.23
N ALA A 788 -27.21 52.13 -37.03
CA ALA A 788 -26.96 50.86 -37.75
C ALA A 788 -25.47 50.42 -37.48
N SER A 789 -24.56 49.98 -38.36
CA SER A 789 -24.46 49.76 -39.83
C SER A 789 -23.59 48.51 -40.15
N SER A 790 -23.71 47.97 -41.38
CA SER A 790 -23.00 46.76 -41.87
C SER A 790 -22.24 47.08 -43.17
N PRO A 791 -21.21 46.29 -43.58
CA PRO A 791 -21.34 44.92 -44.15
C PRO A 791 -20.32 43.92 -43.51
N THR A 792 -20.23 42.62 -43.81
CA THR A 792 -20.89 41.69 -44.78
C THR A 792 -21.00 40.28 -44.16
N GLN A 793 -21.62 39.30 -44.85
CA GLN A 793 -21.95 37.96 -44.32
C GLN A 793 -20.85 36.87 -44.50
N ASP A 794 -21.14 35.70 -43.94
CA ASP A 794 -20.27 34.58 -43.58
C ASP A 794 -19.69 33.71 -44.71
N ALA A 795 -18.50 33.14 -44.48
CA ALA A 795 -18.01 31.86 -45.03
C ALA A 795 -16.74 31.39 -44.26
N GLY A 796 -16.56 30.07 -44.09
CA GLY A 796 -15.30 29.48 -43.60
C GLY A 796 -15.44 28.49 -42.42
N VAL A 797 -15.83 27.25 -42.72
CA VAL A 797 -15.99 26.15 -41.73
C VAL A 797 -14.65 25.54 -41.29
N PHE A 798 -13.59 25.72 -42.10
CA PHE A 798 -12.27 25.09 -41.94
C PHE A 798 -11.14 26.13 -42.01
N LYS A 799 -9.96 25.77 -41.52
CA LYS A 799 -8.73 26.56 -41.58
C LYS A 799 -7.56 25.75 -42.15
N LYS A 800 -6.56 26.45 -42.65
CA LYS A 800 -5.28 25.86 -43.06
C LYS A 800 -4.54 25.35 -41.82
N GLY A 801 -4.16 24.06 -41.85
CA GLY A 801 -3.57 23.35 -40.72
C GLY A 801 -4.56 22.55 -39.87
N ASP A 802 -5.86 22.58 -40.18
CA ASP A 802 -6.81 21.65 -39.57
C ASP A 802 -6.60 20.23 -40.14
N ASP A 803 -6.60 19.22 -39.27
CA ASP A 803 -6.65 17.81 -39.66
C ASP A 803 -8.09 17.40 -39.96
N VAL A 804 -8.27 16.66 -41.05
CA VAL A 804 -9.57 16.36 -41.65
C VAL A 804 -9.68 14.94 -42.16
N GLU A 805 -10.92 14.46 -42.18
CA GLU A 805 -11.35 13.25 -42.85
C GLU A 805 -11.91 13.61 -44.23
N ILE A 806 -11.45 12.89 -45.26
CA ILE A 806 -11.67 13.17 -46.67
C ILE A 806 -12.32 11.93 -47.29
N GLY A 807 -13.55 12.07 -47.78
CA GLY A 807 -14.28 11.00 -48.46
C GLY A 807 -13.83 10.85 -49.91
N TRP A 808 -13.06 9.81 -50.23
CA TRP A 808 -12.54 9.57 -51.58
C TRP A 808 -12.87 8.15 -52.07
N ASN A 809 -13.58 8.07 -53.19
CA ASN A 809 -13.83 6.82 -53.94
C ASN A 809 -14.40 5.65 -53.07
N GLY A 810 -15.28 5.97 -52.12
CA GLY A 810 -15.90 5.01 -51.20
C GLY A 810 -15.10 4.72 -49.92
N ARG A 811 -13.98 5.40 -49.68
CA ARG A 811 -13.14 5.29 -48.47
C ARG A 811 -13.04 6.63 -47.75
N ILE A 812 -12.71 6.61 -46.47
CA ILE A 812 -12.36 7.80 -45.69
C ILE A 812 -10.84 7.79 -45.46
N LEU A 813 -10.16 8.83 -45.91
CA LEU A 813 -8.73 9.04 -45.74
C LEU A 813 -8.47 10.24 -44.83
N ARG A 814 -7.39 10.24 -44.07
CA ARG A 814 -6.98 11.42 -43.29
C ARG A 814 -6.03 12.30 -44.08
N GLY A 815 -6.19 13.61 -43.94
CA GLY A 815 -5.26 14.60 -44.44
C GLY A 815 -5.26 15.89 -43.64
N THR A 816 -4.33 16.78 -43.93
CA THR A 816 -4.26 18.12 -43.33
C THR A 816 -4.52 19.18 -44.40
N ILE A 817 -5.31 20.21 -44.08
CA ILE A 817 -5.64 21.27 -45.05
C ILE A 817 -4.42 22.17 -45.31
N LEU A 818 -4.00 22.23 -46.57
CA LEU A 818 -2.94 23.10 -47.07
C LEU A 818 -3.46 24.43 -47.63
N GLY A 819 -4.73 24.53 -48.03
CA GLY A 819 -5.32 25.76 -48.56
C GLY A 819 -6.75 25.61 -49.06
N PHE A 820 -7.30 26.67 -49.64
CA PHE A 820 -8.63 26.72 -50.24
C PHE A 820 -8.56 27.51 -51.55
N GLU A 821 -9.17 27.01 -52.63
CA GLU A 821 -9.23 27.71 -53.91
C GLU A 821 -10.54 27.39 -54.64
N GLN A 822 -11.32 28.42 -55.00
CA GLN A 822 -12.53 28.35 -55.84
C GLN A 822 -13.65 27.34 -55.44
N GLY A 823 -13.67 26.89 -54.18
CA GLY A 823 -14.65 25.91 -53.66
C GLY A 823 -14.05 24.53 -53.40
N GLU A 824 -12.79 24.31 -53.76
CA GLU A 824 -12.03 23.11 -53.45
C GLU A 824 -11.05 23.37 -52.28
N VAL A 825 -10.86 22.34 -51.46
CA VAL A 825 -9.92 22.30 -50.35
C VAL A 825 -8.64 21.61 -50.83
N TYR A 826 -7.50 22.29 -50.74
CA TYR A 826 -6.20 21.69 -51.05
C TYR A 826 -5.72 20.93 -49.82
N VAL A 827 -5.54 19.61 -49.95
CA VAL A 827 -5.23 18.69 -48.85
C VAL A 827 -3.90 17.96 -49.07
N GLN A 828 -3.30 17.48 -47.98
CA GLN A 828 -2.24 16.48 -48.03
C GLN A 828 -2.66 15.25 -47.24
N TYR A 829 -2.66 14.07 -47.85
CA TYR A 829 -2.98 12.81 -47.18
C TYR A 829 -1.87 12.40 -46.20
N LEU A 830 -2.25 11.82 -45.07
CA LEU A 830 -1.32 11.35 -44.04
C LEU A 830 -0.79 9.92 -44.28
N VAL A 831 -1.35 9.19 -45.25
CA VAL A 831 -1.05 7.76 -45.51
C VAL A 831 0.19 7.59 -46.41
N ASP A 832 0.29 8.43 -47.44
CA ASP A 832 1.32 8.40 -48.49
C ASP A 832 2.05 9.76 -48.64
N GLY A 833 1.43 10.85 -48.20
CA GLY A 833 1.93 12.21 -48.35
C GLY A 833 1.50 12.90 -49.65
N ASP A 834 0.64 12.28 -50.46
CA ASP A 834 0.17 12.86 -51.72
C ASP A 834 -0.78 14.05 -51.50
N ARG A 835 -0.96 14.87 -52.54
CA ARG A 835 -1.63 16.18 -52.47
C ARG A 835 -2.55 16.41 -53.65
N GLU A 836 -3.81 16.69 -53.38
CA GLU A 836 -4.81 17.04 -54.38
C GLU A 836 -5.79 18.11 -53.87
N TYR A 837 -6.61 18.61 -54.79
CA TYR A 837 -7.77 19.44 -54.48
C TYR A 837 -8.99 18.53 -54.39
N VAL A 838 -9.75 18.64 -53.30
CA VAL A 838 -11.00 17.89 -53.09
C VAL A 838 -12.15 18.86 -52.89
N SER A 839 -13.35 18.50 -53.34
CA SER A 839 -14.57 19.29 -53.11
C SER A 839 -14.87 19.43 -51.61
N ASP A 840 -15.36 20.59 -51.17
CA ASP A 840 -15.49 20.89 -49.74
C ASP A 840 -16.56 20.05 -49.01
N ASP A 841 -17.54 19.52 -49.73
CA ASP A 841 -18.54 18.55 -49.24
C ASP A 841 -17.96 17.16 -48.88
N LEU A 842 -16.77 16.84 -49.41
CA LEU A 842 -16.03 15.62 -49.09
C LEU A 842 -15.15 15.74 -47.83
N VAL A 843 -15.01 16.94 -47.26
CA VAL A 843 -14.07 17.25 -46.17
C VAL A 843 -14.81 17.44 -44.84
N ARG A 844 -14.29 16.84 -43.75
CA ARG A 844 -14.87 16.91 -42.41
C ARG A 844 -13.79 17.09 -41.34
N HIS A 845 -14.13 17.79 -40.26
CA HIS A 845 -13.22 17.95 -39.11
C HIS A 845 -12.90 16.57 -38.52
N TYR A 846 -11.61 16.25 -38.37
CA TYR A 846 -11.21 15.02 -37.69
C TYR A 846 -11.57 15.14 -36.21
N THR A 847 -12.59 14.38 -35.80
CA THR A 847 -13.25 14.50 -34.48
C THR A 847 -12.67 13.57 -33.42
N GLY A 848 -11.46 13.03 -33.65
CA GLY A 848 -10.79 12.10 -32.73
C GLY A 848 -11.12 10.63 -32.99
N PRO A 849 -10.57 9.71 -32.18
CA PRO A 849 -11.02 8.32 -32.15
C PRO A 849 -12.50 8.25 -31.71
N PHE A 850 -13.13 7.10 -31.93
CA PHE A 850 -14.45 6.81 -31.36
C PHE A 850 -14.35 6.62 -29.84
N GLU A 851 -15.32 7.13 -29.09
CA GLU A 851 -15.43 7.00 -27.63
C GLU A 851 -16.75 6.32 -27.23
N GLU A 852 -16.86 5.84 -25.98
CA GLU A 852 -18.10 5.26 -25.47
C GLU A 852 -19.20 6.33 -25.38
N GLY A 853 -20.38 6.04 -25.91
CA GLY A 853 -21.47 6.99 -26.09
C GLY A 853 -21.47 7.74 -27.43
N ASP A 854 -20.48 7.55 -28.31
CA ASP A 854 -20.52 8.11 -29.67
C ASP A 854 -21.70 7.56 -30.47
N ARG A 855 -22.36 8.43 -31.24
CA ARG A 855 -23.44 8.05 -32.17
C ARG A 855 -22.86 7.64 -33.51
N VAL A 856 -23.07 6.38 -33.87
CA VAL A 856 -22.50 5.75 -35.07
C VAL A 856 -23.57 5.12 -35.95
N GLU A 857 -23.27 4.95 -37.24
CA GLU A 857 -23.87 3.92 -38.06
C GLU A 857 -22.89 2.74 -38.10
N ALA A 858 -23.39 1.52 -37.98
CA ALA A 858 -22.57 0.32 -38.02
C ALA A 858 -23.16 -0.73 -38.98
N GLU A 859 -22.31 -1.55 -39.59
CA GLU A 859 -22.71 -2.56 -40.56
C GLU A 859 -23.15 -3.88 -39.88
N TYR A 860 -24.41 -4.27 -40.07
CA TYR A 860 -24.96 -5.49 -39.48
C TYR A 860 -24.89 -6.64 -40.49
N GLN A 861 -23.93 -7.55 -40.29
CA GLN A 861 -23.77 -8.82 -41.04
C GLN A 861 -23.73 -8.72 -42.58
N GLY A 862 -23.51 -7.51 -43.14
CA GLY A 862 -23.54 -7.24 -44.58
C GLY A 862 -24.92 -6.90 -45.16
N ASP A 863 -25.97 -6.80 -44.34
CA ASP A 863 -27.32 -6.39 -44.77
C ASP A 863 -27.51 -4.86 -44.83
N GLY A 864 -26.53 -4.08 -44.34
CA GLY A 864 -26.50 -2.63 -44.47
C GLY A 864 -26.01 -1.90 -43.21
N TRP A 865 -26.08 -0.57 -43.26
CA TRP A 865 -25.63 0.34 -42.21
C TRP A 865 -26.82 0.85 -41.38
N PHE A 866 -26.77 0.66 -40.07
CA PHE A 866 -27.86 0.97 -39.15
C PHE A 866 -27.40 1.91 -38.02
N PRO A 867 -28.22 2.88 -37.59
CA PRO A 867 -27.85 3.84 -36.56
C PRO A 867 -27.87 3.21 -35.15
N GLY A 868 -26.90 3.61 -34.33
CA GLY A 868 -26.75 3.14 -32.96
C GLY A 868 -25.80 4.02 -32.14
N THR A 869 -25.36 3.46 -31.02
CA THR A 869 -24.45 4.11 -30.06
C THR A 869 -23.37 3.12 -29.65
N ILE A 870 -22.11 3.56 -29.60
CA ILE A 870 -21.02 2.73 -29.08
C ILE A 870 -21.23 2.53 -27.58
N THR A 871 -21.27 1.27 -27.15
CA THR A 871 -21.42 0.86 -25.75
C THR A 871 -20.12 0.41 -25.12
N TYR A 872 -19.11 0.02 -25.91
CA TYR A 872 -17.77 -0.32 -25.43
C TYR A 872 -16.71 -0.09 -26.50
N VAL A 873 -15.51 0.37 -26.10
CA VAL A 873 -14.34 0.51 -26.99
C VAL A 873 -13.21 -0.42 -26.54
N TYR A 874 -12.81 -1.36 -27.39
CA TYR A 874 -11.72 -2.28 -27.10
C TYR A 874 -10.35 -1.63 -27.33
N ALA A 875 -9.33 -2.07 -26.58
CA ALA A 875 -7.95 -1.61 -26.75
C ALA A 875 -7.35 -1.91 -28.14
N ASP A 876 -7.89 -2.89 -28.87
CA ASP A 876 -7.54 -3.21 -30.25
C ASP A 876 -8.32 -2.39 -31.31
N ARG A 877 -9.08 -1.38 -30.86
CA ARG A 877 -9.96 -0.49 -31.66
C ARG A 877 -11.14 -1.19 -32.34
N ARG A 878 -11.63 -2.28 -31.76
CA ARG A 878 -12.98 -2.79 -32.06
C ARG A 878 -14.04 -2.12 -31.17
N PHE A 879 -15.31 -2.29 -31.53
CA PHE A 879 -16.44 -1.60 -30.90
C PHE A 879 -17.61 -2.55 -30.61
N ASP A 880 -18.26 -2.38 -29.47
CA ASP A 880 -19.63 -2.88 -29.25
C ASP A 880 -20.62 -1.74 -29.54
N VAL A 881 -21.70 -2.03 -30.27
CA VAL A 881 -22.71 -1.06 -30.70
C VAL A 881 -24.11 -1.57 -30.36
N HIS A 882 -24.90 -0.70 -29.71
CA HIS A 882 -26.33 -0.90 -29.47
C HIS A 882 -27.13 -0.06 -30.48
N PHE A 883 -27.96 -0.70 -31.29
CA PHE A 883 -28.72 -0.07 -32.37
C PHE A 883 -30.02 0.59 -31.87
N ASP A 884 -30.54 1.56 -32.63
CA ASP A 884 -31.74 2.33 -32.26
C ASP A 884 -33.05 1.52 -32.24
N ASP A 885 -33.05 0.30 -32.80
CA ASP A 885 -34.15 -0.66 -32.74
C ASP A 885 -34.07 -1.62 -31.54
N GLY A 886 -32.93 -1.64 -30.84
CA GLY A 886 -32.69 -2.41 -29.60
C GLY A 886 -31.87 -3.68 -29.77
N ASP A 887 -31.37 -3.99 -30.96
CA ASP A 887 -30.40 -5.08 -31.18
C ASP A 887 -28.96 -4.62 -30.86
N GLU A 888 -28.05 -5.58 -30.68
CA GLU A 888 -26.64 -5.33 -30.31
C GLU A 888 -25.69 -6.09 -31.25
N SER A 889 -24.49 -5.53 -31.48
CA SER A 889 -23.39 -6.22 -32.15
C SER A 889 -22.06 -5.94 -31.48
N PHE A 890 -21.24 -6.99 -31.39
CA PHE A 890 -20.07 -7.02 -30.52
C PHE A 890 -18.76 -7.18 -31.30
N GLY A 891 -17.75 -6.41 -30.93
CA GLY A 891 -16.40 -6.50 -31.48
C GLY A 891 -16.27 -6.16 -32.97
N LEU A 892 -17.10 -5.24 -33.48
CA LEU A 892 -17.05 -4.69 -34.84
C LEU A 892 -15.72 -3.95 -35.10
N SER A 893 -15.21 -3.95 -36.32
CA SER A 893 -13.95 -3.26 -36.66
C SER A 893 -14.12 -1.78 -36.97
N THR A 894 -13.00 -1.06 -37.12
CA THR A 894 -12.98 0.33 -37.63
C THR A 894 -13.48 0.48 -39.07
N GLU A 895 -13.61 -0.61 -39.84
CA GLU A 895 -14.17 -0.58 -41.19
C GLU A 895 -15.70 -0.78 -41.19
N ASP A 896 -16.24 -1.37 -40.12
CA ASP A 896 -17.68 -1.67 -39.94
C ASP A 896 -18.46 -0.57 -39.19
N VAL A 897 -17.79 0.53 -38.78
CA VAL A 897 -18.37 1.58 -37.91
C VAL A 897 -17.98 2.98 -38.40
N ARG A 898 -18.97 3.89 -38.53
CA ARG A 898 -18.78 5.29 -38.98
C ARG A 898 -19.63 6.26 -38.14
N ARG A 899 -19.19 7.51 -37.95
CA ARG A 899 -19.99 8.52 -37.19
C ARG A 899 -21.31 8.85 -37.91
N VAL A 900 -22.42 8.99 -37.18
CA VAL A 900 -23.73 9.39 -37.77
C VAL A 900 -23.62 10.80 -38.36
N LEU A 901 -23.99 10.93 -39.63
CA LEU A 901 -24.21 12.24 -40.24
C LEU A 901 -25.57 12.80 -39.83
N LYS A 902 -25.57 13.82 -38.97
CA LYS A 902 -26.75 14.70 -38.86
C LYS A 902 -27.00 15.40 -40.19
N PRO A 903 -28.22 15.35 -40.75
CA PRO A 903 -28.67 16.36 -41.69
C PRO A 903 -28.61 17.74 -41.03
N MET A 904 -28.37 18.80 -41.81
CA MET A 904 -28.65 20.15 -41.32
C MET A 904 -30.17 20.32 -41.20
N GLU A 905 -30.67 20.52 -39.99
CA GLU A 905 -32.02 21.06 -39.76
C GLU A 905 -32.02 22.54 -40.18
N GLY A 906 -33.10 22.99 -40.84
CA GLY A 906 -33.25 24.33 -41.41
C GLY A 906 -34.48 25.08 -40.94
#